data_AF-A0A9E3ZY31-F1
#
_entry.id   AF-A0A9E3ZY31-F1
#
_cell.length_a   1.000
_cell.length_b   1.000
_cell.length_c   1.000
_cell.angle_alpha   90.00
_cell.angle_beta   90.00
_cell.angle_gamma   90.00
#
_symmetry.space_group_name_H-M   'P 1'
#
loop_
_entity.id
_entity.type
_entity.pdbx_description
1 polymer ?
#
loop_
_entity_poly.entity_id
_entity_poly.type
_entity_poly.pdbx_seq_one_letter_code
_entity_poly.pdbx_strand_id
1 'polypeptide(L)'
;MNTSTFGLGFLASAASAETDTLPGTNPLTMGGDLAAQMVTSLDEFVAQAVADSVESRQELWNRDYRSHAAYADSIAPNRERFRQYIGCVDERVPIDALHYIATTAQTAEIAKAEGYTVYAVRWHVFDGVDGEGLLLEPEGEPVAQVIALPDADWTPEMLAGFNNGIPQEAQFARRLAEQGCRIVVPTLIDRDDRWSGNPKIERMTNQTHREFIYRMAFELGRHIIGYEIQKVLALVDWMSRAENHPPIGVIGYGEGGLLALYSAAVDTRIDAAVVSGYFQAREEVWQEPIYRNVWALLHEFGDAEIASLIAPRTLIVEASHGVEVEGPPPVRNGRAGAAPGRLITPPLASVKAEFDRAHASYEQLGVGQNLSLVEPDNGGDSPGSDAALTGFLNALGQNQPLVPSGTPPQDKRTGFSPEARQHHQFHQLIAFTQDALRQAASRRETLWSKADRSSIERWQDTCQYYRDYLWDEVIGRCPSPSVLANPRTRLIYDEPGFKGYEVVLDVWEETFAYGILLVPKGIEPDERRPVVVCQHGLEGRSQDVVDPKIESPYNAYGAELANQGFIVYAPQNAYIGQDAFRVIQRKANPVKWSLFSLITRQHERTLEWLAEQPFVNAERIGFYGLSYGGKTAMRVPALLDGYALSICSADFNEWIVKNATYDSRYSYMFTGEYEMPEFNLGNTFNYAEMAWLIAPRPFMVERGHYDGVAPDEWVAYEYAIVRHLYANLGIPDRTEIEFFDSGHEINGQGTFRFLHHHLTEGNSS
;
A
#
# COMPACT_ATOMS: atom_id res chain seq x y z
N MET A 1 81.73 -27.95 46.61
CA MET A 1 80.40 -28.28 47.17
C MET A 1 79.37 -27.39 46.51
N ASN A 2 78.15 -27.91 46.31
CA ASN A 2 76.97 -27.32 45.65
C ASN A 2 76.96 -27.46 44.12
N THR A 3 76.40 -28.57 43.61
CA THR A 3 74.97 -28.87 43.30
C THR A 3 74.52 -28.29 41.97
N SER A 4 74.49 -29.16 40.96
CA SER A 4 73.91 -28.97 39.64
C SER A 4 72.40 -29.21 39.71
N THR A 5 71.60 -28.36 39.04
CA THR A 5 70.17 -28.59 38.84
C THR A 5 69.87 -28.52 37.34
N PHE A 6 69.24 -29.57 36.84
CA PHE A 6 68.74 -29.72 35.47
C PHE A 6 67.56 -28.78 35.22
N GLY A 7 67.46 -28.22 34.02
CA GLY A 7 66.26 -27.60 33.47
C GLY A 7 66.10 -27.94 31.99
N LEU A 8 65.16 -28.83 31.67
CA LEU A 8 64.68 -29.06 30.31
C LEU A 8 63.82 -27.88 29.88
N GLY A 9 64.18 -27.21 28.78
CA GLY A 9 63.32 -26.26 28.09
C GLY A 9 62.54 -26.95 26.98
N PHE A 10 61.23 -27.09 27.13
CA PHE A 10 60.31 -27.40 26.04
C PHE A 10 60.01 -26.10 25.27
N LEU A 11 60.31 -26.09 23.98
CA LEU A 11 59.81 -25.10 23.03
C LEU A 11 58.33 -25.42 22.75
N ALA A 12 57.42 -24.67 23.36
CA ALA A 12 56.03 -24.66 22.94
C ALA A 12 55.91 -23.76 21.70
N SER A 13 55.59 -24.34 20.54
CA SER A 13 55.19 -23.58 19.38
C SER A 13 53.83 -22.94 19.68
N ALA A 14 53.77 -21.61 19.70
CA ALA A 14 52.50 -20.91 19.69
C ALA A 14 51.84 -21.16 18.33
N ALA A 15 50.89 -22.10 18.28
CA ALA A 15 49.93 -22.16 17.20
C ALA A 15 49.12 -20.86 17.26
N SER A 16 49.18 -20.04 16.20
CA SER A 16 48.26 -18.91 16.06
C SER A 16 46.85 -19.49 15.98
N ALA A 17 45.97 -19.09 16.90
CA ALA A 17 44.54 -19.33 16.72
C ALA A 17 44.14 -18.71 15.38
N GLU A 18 43.69 -19.53 14.43
CA GLU A 18 43.04 -19.04 13.22
C GLU A 18 41.86 -18.18 13.66
N THR A 19 41.80 -16.94 13.20
CA THR A 19 40.75 -16.01 13.60
C THR A 19 39.42 -16.45 12.98
N ASP A 20 38.44 -16.79 13.82
CA ASP A 20 37.05 -17.14 13.45
C ASP A 20 36.25 -15.96 12.85
N THR A 21 36.93 -14.86 12.48
CA THR A 21 36.36 -13.61 11.97
C THR A 21 37.03 -13.17 10.67
N LEU A 22 36.30 -12.44 9.84
CA LEU A 22 36.85 -11.76 8.66
C LEU A 22 37.80 -10.63 9.12
N PRO A 23 39.00 -10.47 8.53
CA PRO A 23 39.91 -9.38 8.87
C PRO A 23 39.22 -8.00 8.78
N GLY A 24 39.46 -7.13 9.77
CA GLY A 24 38.85 -5.81 9.83
C GLY A 24 37.44 -5.76 10.42
N THR A 25 36.93 -6.89 10.95
CA THR A 25 35.59 -6.97 11.56
C THR A 25 35.64 -7.42 13.01
N ASN A 26 34.58 -7.10 13.77
CA ASN A 26 34.40 -7.58 15.14
C ASN A 26 33.80 -9.00 15.16
N PRO A 27 33.97 -9.78 16.24
CA PRO A 27 33.32 -11.08 16.37
C PRO A 27 31.79 -10.93 16.49
N LEU A 28 31.04 -11.72 15.73
CA LEU A 28 29.58 -11.83 15.84
C LEU A 28 29.21 -12.76 17.00
N THR A 29 28.77 -12.16 18.11
CA THR A 29 28.36 -12.87 19.34
C THR A 29 26.84 -13.06 19.46
N MET A 30 26.07 -12.49 18.54
CA MET A 30 24.62 -12.66 18.50
C MET A 30 24.25 -14.14 18.25
N GLY A 31 23.25 -14.62 18.98
CA GLY A 31 22.68 -15.96 18.85
C GLY A 31 21.21 -15.91 18.40
N GLY A 32 20.57 -17.07 18.31
CA GLY A 32 19.17 -17.18 17.87
C GLY A 32 19.00 -17.02 16.35
N ASP A 33 17.77 -16.76 15.91
CA ASP A 33 17.45 -16.52 14.51
C ASP A 33 17.67 -15.04 14.16
N LEU A 34 18.78 -14.74 13.48
CA LEU A 34 19.15 -13.38 13.11
C LEU A 34 18.21 -12.78 12.06
N ALA A 35 17.59 -13.62 11.21
CA ALA A 35 16.63 -13.16 10.22
C ALA A 35 15.35 -12.64 10.90
N ALA A 36 14.84 -13.39 11.89
CA ALA A 36 13.69 -12.97 12.67
C ALA A 36 13.98 -11.70 13.50
N GLN A 37 15.15 -11.63 14.14
CA GLN A 37 15.58 -10.43 14.88
C GLN A 37 15.69 -9.20 13.97
N MET A 38 16.17 -9.37 12.75
CA MET A 38 16.24 -8.30 11.75
C MET A 38 14.83 -7.78 11.40
N VAL A 39 13.88 -8.68 11.11
CA VAL A 39 12.48 -8.32 10.85
C VAL A 39 11.86 -7.57 12.03
N THR A 40 12.11 -8.02 13.26
CA THR A 40 11.66 -7.31 14.47
C THR A 40 12.23 -5.89 14.55
N SER A 41 13.54 -5.71 14.34
CA SER A 41 14.14 -4.37 14.39
C SER A 41 13.61 -3.44 13.31
N LEU A 42 13.31 -3.96 12.11
CA LEU A 42 12.68 -3.20 11.02
C LEU A 42 11.25 -2.79 11.37
N ASP A 43 10.48 -3.68 12.01
CA ASP A 43 9.13 -3.37 12.46
C ASP A 43 9.12 -2.27 13.53
N GLU A 44 10.06 -2.33 14.48
CA GLU A 44 10.24 -1.31 15.52
C GLU A 44 10.65 0.04 14.92
N PHE A 45 11.56 0.04 13.94
CA PHE A 45 11.98 1.26 13.22
C PHE A 45 10.81 1.95 12.51
N VAL A 46 9.97 1.19 11.80
CA VAL A 46 8.78 1.76 11.14
C VAL A 46 7.72 2.19 12.17
N ALA A 47 7.54 1.44 13.26
CA ALA A 47 6.63 1.84 14.33
C ALA A 47 7.03 3.18 14.96
N GLN A 48 8.33 3.43 15.14
CA GLN A 48 8.82 4.73 15.60
C GLN A 48 8.53 5.83 14.59
N ALA A 49 8.75 5.60 13.28
CA ALA A 49 8.41 6.57 12.24
C ALA A 49 6.91 6.91 12.19
N VAL A 50 6.04 5.92 12.46
CA VAL A 50 4.59 6.12 12.59
C VAL A 50 4.27 6.99 13.82
N ALA A 51 4.90 6.75 14.96
CA ALA A 51 4.72 7.57 16.15
C ALA A 51 5.19 9.02 15.92
N ASP A 52 6.37 9.20 15.31
CA ASP A 52 6.97 10.51 15.01
C ASP A 52 6.20 11.28 13.92
N SER A 53 5.35 10.58 13.15
CA SER A 53 4.53 11.19 12.09
C SER A 53 3.63 12.30 12.60
N VAL A 54 3.15 12.23 13.85
CA VAL A 54 2.24 13.21 14.45
C VAL A 54 2.87 14.61 14.50
N GLU A 55 4.14 14.68 14.91
CA GLU A 55 4.89 15.92 15.03
C GLU A 55 5.42 16.35 13.66
N SER A 56 6.10 15.44 12.95
CA SER A 56 6.75 15.75 11.67
C SER A 56 5.78 16.18 10.58
N ARG A 57 4.55 15.62 10.54
CA ARG A 57 3.58 16.00 9.52
C ARG A 57 3.17 17.47 9.58
N GLN A 58 3.30 18.15 10.72
CA GLN A 58 2.99 19.59 10.82
C GLN A 58 3.90 20.46 9.94
N GLU A 59 5.12 20.00 9.63
CA GLU A 59 6.06 20.71 8.76
C GLU A 59 5.57 20.83 7.32
N LEU A 60 4.64 19.96 6.91
CA LEU A 60 4.03 19.95 5.58
C LEU A 60 2.82 20.88 5.46
N TRP A 61 2.50 21.64 6.52
CA TRP A 61 1.35 22.54 6.58
C TRP A 61 1.78 24.00 6.72
N ASN A 62 1.38 24.81 5.75
CA ASN A 62 1.66 26.25 5.72
C ASN A 62 0.40 27.08 6.06
N ARG A 63 -0.31 26.70 7.13
CA ARG A 63 -1.63 27.26 7.48
C ARG A 63 -1.58 28.76 7.73
N ASP A 64 -2.43 29.51 7.02
CA ASP A 64 -2.58 30.95 7.18
C ASP A 64 -3.88 31.32 7.90
N TYR A 65 -3.77 31.67 9.18
CA TYR A 65 -4.92 31.97 10.03
C TYR A 65 -5.44 33.42 9.94
N ARG A 66 -4.93 34.24 9.00
CA ARG A 66 -5.31 35.68 8.92
C ARG A 66 -6.77 35.91 8.54
N SER A 67 -7.37 35.00 7.78
CA SER A 67 -8.78 35.02 7.37
C SER A 67 -9.20 33.64 6.86
N HIS A 68 -10.50 33.36 6.78
CA HIS A 68 -11.00 32.10 6.22
C HIS A 68 -10.54 31.86 4.77
N ALA A 69 -10.48 32.92 3.94
CA ALA A 69 -10.03 32.81 2.56
C ALA A 69 -8.52 32.49 2.49
N ALA A 70 -7.70 33.21 3.27
CA ALA A 70 -6.26 32.95 3.33
C ALA A 70 -5.97 31.53 3.84
N TYR A 71 -6.74 31.05 4.82
CA TYR A 71 -6.63 29.68 5.30
C TYR A 71 -6.94 28.69 4.18
N ALA A 72 -8.09 28.82 3.53
CA ALA A 72 -8.50 27.95 2.42
C ALA A 72 -7.46 27.88 1.30
N ASP A 73 -6.91 29.03 0.89
CA ASP A 73 -5.86 29.11 -0.13
C ASP A 73 -4.57 28.41 0.35
N SER A 74 -4.20 28.60 1.61
CA SER A 74 -2.96 28.03 2.17
C SER A 74 -2.98 26.50 2.30
N ILE A 75 -4.15 25.90 2.52
CA ILE A 75 -4.33 24.44 2.66
C ILE A 75 -4.81 23.75 1.37
N ALA A 76 -5.06 24.49 0.29
CA ALA A 76 -5.52 23.92 -0.98
C ALA A 76 -4.55 22.85 -1.55
N PRO A 77 -3.21 23.02 -1.46
CA PRO A 77 -2.28 21.95 -1.86
C PRO A 77 -2.40 20.68 -1.01
N ASN A 78 -2.62 20.80 0.30
CA ASN A 78 -2.83 19.66 1.19
C ASN A 78 -4.13 18.91 0.81
N ARG A 79 -5.21 19.65 0.51
CA ARG A 79 -6.47 19.05 0.04
C ARG A 79 -6.30 18.27 -1.26
N GLU A 80 -5.54 18.80 -2.21
CA GLU A 80 -5.28 18.13 -3.49
C GLU A 80 -4.43 16.87 -3.31
N ARG A 81 -3.38 16.91 -2.47
CA ARG A 81 -2.60 15.70 -2.13
C ARG A 81 -3.45 14.66 -1.42
N PHE A 82 -4.30 15.06 -0.46
CA PHE A 82 -5.23 14.16 0.21
C PHE A 82 -6.16 13.47 -0.81
N ARG A 83 -6.70 14.23 -1.77
CA ARG A 83 -7.53 13.70 -2.87
C ARG A 83 -6.78 12.64 -3.70
N GLN A 84 -5.49 12.84 -3.95
CA GLN A 84 -4.65 11.88 -4.67
C GLN A 84 -4.37 10.63 -3.84
N TYR A 85 -3.99 10.76 -2.57
CA TYR A 85 -3.67 9.65 -1.67
C TYR A 85 -4.85 8.70 -1.46
N ILE A 86 -6.07 9.24 -1.34
CA ILE A 86 -7.28 8.42 -1.23
C ILE A 86 -7.80 7.92 -2.58
N GLY A 87 -7.09 8.16 -3.69
CA GLY A 87 -7.48 7.67 -5.02
C GLY A 87 -8.71 8.34 -5.63
N CYS A 88 -9.07 9.55 -5.18
CA CYS A 88 -10.21 10.33 -5.68
C CYS A 88 -9.79 11.14 -6.93
N VAL A 89 -9.25 10.45 -7.95
CA VAL A 89 -8.51 11.08 -9.06
C VAL A 89 -9.27 11.11 -10.39
N ASP A 90 -10.28 10.25 -10.55
CA ASP A 90 -11.01 10.09 -11.79
C ASP A 90 -11.98 11.26 -12.07
N GLU A 91 -12.14 11.59 -13.35
CA GLU A 91 -13.12 12.58 -13.80
C GLU A 91 -14.53 12.00 -13.67
N ARG A 92 -15.41 12.71 -12.97
CA ARG A 92 -16.83 12.34 -12.86
C ARG A 92 -17.59 12.77 -14.11
N VAL A 93 -18.57 11.97 -14.52
CA VAL A 93 -19.47 12.36 -15.60
C VAL A 93 -20.49 13.42 -15.12
N PRO A 94 -20.90 14.37 -15.96
CA PRO A 94 -21.93 15.35 -15.59
C PRO A 94 -23.25 14.69 -15.18
N ILE A 95 -23.86 15.22 -14.13
CA ILE A 95 -25.13 14.74 -13.59
C ILE A 95 -26.18 15.85 -13.63
N ASP A 96 -27.25 15.61 -14.39
CA ASP A 96 -28.39 16.54 -14.51
C ASP A 96 -29.56 16.14 -13.61
N ALA A 97 -29.73 14.85 -13.34
CA ALA A 97 -30.79 14.32 -12.50
C ALA A 97 -30.40 12.96 -11.90
N LEU A 98 -31.06 12.61 -10.79
CA LEU A 98 -31.13 11.21 -10.34
C LEU A 98 -32.14 10.45 -11.21
N HIS A 99 -31.82 9.22 -11.56
CA HIS A 99 -32.72 8.36 -12.31
C HIS A 99 -33.53 7.48 -11.37
N TYR A 100 -34.84 7.55 -11.49
CA TYR A 100 -35.76 6.66 -10.81
C TYR A 100 -35.65 5.22 -11.33
N ILE A 101 -35.47 4.26 -10.43
CA ILE A 101 -35.39 2.83 -10.77
C ILE A 101 -36.81 2.25 -10.76
N ALA A 102 -37.37 2.01 -11.94
CA ALA A 102 -38.67 1.37 -12.13
C ALA A 102 -38.58 0.22 -13.15
N THR A 103 -39.56 -0.67 -13.12
CA THR A 103 -39.76 -1.71 -14.14
C THR A 103 -41.19 -1.66 -14.66
N THR A 104 -41.50 -2.45 -15.69
CA THR A 104 -42.90 -2.61 -16.16
C THR A 104 -43.82 -3.23 -15.10
N ALA A 105 -43.27 -3.80 -14.03
CA ALA A 105 -44.01 -4.43 -12.95
C ALA A 105 -44.00 -3.63 -11.64
N GLN A 106 -43.10 -2.65 -11.49
CA GLN A 106 -42.85 -1.98 -10.21
C GLN A 106 -42.49 -0.51 -10.41
N THR A 107 -43.15 0.37 -9.65
CA THR A 107 -42.88 1.81 -9.64
C THR A 107 -41.59 2.14 -8.91
N ALA A 108 -41.00 3.29 -9.24
CA ALA A 108 -39.84 3.81 -8.51
C ALA A 108 -40.18 4.38 -7.14
N GLU A 109 -41.41 4.85 -6.92
CA GLU A 109 -41.93 5.09 -5.58
C GLU A 109 -42.03 3.75 -4.85
N ILE A 110 -41.24 3.58 -3.81
CA ILE A 110 -41.18 2.34 -3.02
C ILE A 110 -41.93 2.45 -1.71
N ALA A 111 -42.18 3.67 -1.22
CA ALA A 111 -42.93 3.90 0.00
C ALA A 111 -43.41 5.34 0.12
N LYS A 112 -44.43 5.53 0.95
CA LYS A 112 -44.89 6.84 1.38
C LYS A 112 -45.01 6.84 2.90
N ALA A 113 -44.42 7.84 3.55
CA ALA A 113 -44.48 8.07 4.97
C ALA A 113 -45.17 9.42 5.26
N GLU A 114 -45.33 9.75 6.54
CA GLU A 114 -45.79 11.07 6.94
C GLU A 114 -44.70 12.11 6.61
N GLY A 115 -45.00 13.06 5.72
CA GLY A 115 -44.10 14.17 5.38
C GLY A 115 -43.07 13.93 4.28
N TYR A 116 -42.89 12.68 3.81
CA TYR A 116 -41.96 12.38 2.71
C TYR A 116 -42.33 11.11 1.91
N THR A 117 -41.78 11.02 0.70
CA THR A 117 -41.92 9.88 -0.22
C THR A 117 -40.56 9.25 -0.49
N VAL A 118 -40.47 7.93 -0.57
CA VAL A 118 -39.21 7.21 -0.80
C VAL A 118 -39.17 6.64 -2.21
N TYR A 119 -38.06 6.91 -2.91
CA TYR A 119 -37.79 6.42 -4.25
C TYR A 119 -36.52 5.57 -4.29
N ALA A 120 -36.53 4.50 -5.09
CA ALA A 120 -35.29 3.84 -5.51
C ALA A 120 -34.64 4.66 -6.63
N VAL A 121 -33.37 5.02 -6.47
CA VAL A 121 -32.65 5.90 -7.39
C VAL A 121 -31.27 5.37 -7.76
N ARG A 122 -30.81 5.77 -8.95
CA ARG A 122 -29.44 5.62 -9.42
C ARG A 122 -28.90 6.93 -10.01
N TRP A 123 -27.59 7.09 -10.04
CA TRP A 123 -26.94 8.21 -10.69
C TRP A 123 -25.60 7.80 -11.29
N HIS A 124 -25.23 8.43 -12.41
CA HIS A 124 -23.96 8.15 -13.06
C HIS A 124 -22.81 8.84 -12.32
N VAL A 125 -21.66 8.16 -12.21
CA VAL A 125 -20.47 8.65 -11.49
C VAL A 125 -19.27 8.64 -12.41
N PHE A 126 -18.97 7.49 -13.01
CA PHE A 126 -17.97 7.34 -14.08
C PHE A 126 -18.63 6.68 -15.29
N ASP A 127 -17.90 6.57 -16.40
CA ASP A 127 -18.34 5.69 -17.48
C ASP A 127 -18.42 4.24 -16.97
N GLY A 128 -19.61 3.64 -17.07
CA GLY A 128 -19.91 2.29 -16.57
C GLY A 128 -20.06 2.13 -15.06
N VAL A 129 -19.96 3.21 -14.26
CA VAL A 129 -20.16 3.16 -12.79
C VAL A 129 -21.28 4.08 -12.36
N ASP A 130 -22.24 3.51 -11.65
CA ASP A 130 -23.33 4.23 -11.01
C ASP A 130 -23.20 4.22 -9.48
N GLY A 131 -23.76 5.23 -8.84
CA GLY A 131 -24.25 5.09 -7.48
C GLY A 131 -25.70 4.62 -7.49
N GLU A 132 -26.06 3.76 -6.55
CA GLU A 132 -27.45 3.31 -6.33
C GLU A 132 -27.83 3.42 -4.86
N GLY A 133 -29.10 3.73 -4.59
CA GLY A 133 -29.56 3.96 -3.23
C GLY A 133 -31.02 4.34 -3.13
N LEU A 134 -31.36 5.06 -2.06
CA LEU A 134 -32.71 5.59 -1.82
C LEU A 134 -32.68 7.12 -1.80
N LEU A 135 -33.74 7.73 -2.35
CA LEU A 135 -34.05 9.15 -2.19
C LEU A 135 -35.29 9.26 -1.30
N LEU A 136 -35.18 9.96 -0.18
CA LEU A 136 -36.29 10.35 0.68
C LEU A 136 -36.59 11.82 0.38
N GLU A 137 -37.69 12.06 -0.34
CA GLU A 137 -38.10 13.37 -0.83
C GLU A 137 -39.22 13.94 0.05
N PRO A 138 -39.03 15.09 0.71
CA PRO A 138 -40.08 15.71 1.51
C PRO A 138 -41.27 16.15 0.64
N GLU A 139 -42.47 16.25 1.21
CA GLU A 139 -43.68 16.68 0.48
C GLU A 139 -43.68 18.19 0.11
N GLY A 140 -42.67 18.96 0.54
CA GLY A 140 -42.48 20.37 0.24
C GLY A 140 -41.03 20.71 -0.16
N GLU A 141 -40.71 22.00 -0.25
CA GLU A 141 -39.34 22.45 -0.52
C GLU A 141 -38.39 21.94 0.58
N PRO A 142 -37.29 21.27 0.23
CA PRO A 142 -36.38 20.71 1.22
C PRO A 142 -35.67 21.81 2.00
N VAL A 143 -35.68 21.68 3.34
CA VAL A 143 -35.01 22.65 4.22
C VAL A 143 -33.48 22.50 4.21
N ALA A 144 -33.00 21.32 3.83
CA ALA A 144 -31.60 20.99 3.56
C ALA A 144 -31.52 19.74 2.66
N GLN A 145 -30.38 19.52 2.03
CA GLN A 145 -30.07 18.33 1.25
C GLN A 145 -28.98 17.53 1.97
N VAL A 146 -29.22 16.25 2.26
CA VAL A 146 -28.30 15.45 3.06
C VAL A 146 -27.95 14.15 2.35
N ILE A 147 -26.67 13.80 2.37
CA ILE A 147 -26.18 12.50 1.98
C ILE A 147 -25.93 11.70 3.27
N ALA A 148 -26.74 10.67 3.49
CA ALA A 148 -26.70 9.84 4.69
C ALA A 148 -25.98 8.52 4.38
N LEU A 149 -24.81 8.30 4.97
CA LEU A 149 -23.89 7.22 4.66
C LEU A 149 -23.96 6.12 5.75
N PRO A 150 -24.46 4.92 5.42
CA PRO A 150 -24.48 3.80 6.35
C PRO A 150 -23.06 3.27 6.65
N ASP A 151 -22.92 2.38 7.63
CA ASP A 151 -21.75 1.48 7.61
C ASP A 151 -21.83 0.56 6.38
N ALA A 152 -20.69 0.01 5.94
CA ALA A 152 -20.62 -0.84 4.76
C ALA A 152 -21.57 -2.05 4.78
N ASP A 153 -21.88 -2.61 5.94
CA ASP A 153 -22.78 -3.78 6.05
C ASP A 153 -24.25 -3.38 6.30
N TRP A 154 -24.54 -2.07 6.35
CA TRP A 154 -25.89 -1.55 6.51
C TRP A 154 -26.48 -1.13 5.17
N THR A 155 -27.62 -1.73 4.83
CA THR A 155 -28.35 -1.35 3.60
C THR A 155 -28.99 0.04 3.73
N PRO A 156 -29.16 0.79 2.62
CA PRO A 156 -29.98 1.99 2.59
C PRO A 156 -31.36 1.84 3.24
N GLU A 157 -31.97 0.66 3.09
CA GLU A 157 -33.26 0.33 3.67
C GLU A 157 -33.26 0.32 5.21
N MET A 158 -32.15 -0.09 5.84
CA MET A 158 -32.01 -0.08 7.30
C MET A 158 -32.03 1.36 7.83
N LEU A 159 -31.24 2.26 7.23
CA LEU A 159 -31.22 3.69 7.63
C LEU A 159 -32.54 4.42 7.36
N ALA A 160 -33.27 4.01 6.32
CA ALA A 160 -34.59 4.55 6.01
C ALA A 160 -35.73 3.93 6.86
N GLY A 161 -35.44 2.94 7.71
CA GLY A 161 -36.38 2.36 8.65
C GLY A 161 -37.37 1.34 8.06
N PHE A 162 -37.06 0.74 6.91
CA PHE A 162 -37.94 -0.26 6.28
C PHE A 162 -37.96 -1.62 6.99
N ASN A 163 -36.91 -1.92 7.74
CA ASN A 163 -36.78 -3.16 8.48
C ASN A 163 -36.25 -2.87 9.89
N ASN A 164 -36.47 -3.81 10.81
CA ASN A 164 -35.92 -3.74 12.17
C ASN A 164 -34.45 -4.20 12.22
N GLY A 165 -33.68 -3.98 11.15
CA GLY A 165 -32.28 -4.41 11.06
C GLY A 165 -31.35 -3.60 11.95
N ILE A 166 -31.76 -2.36 12.29
CA ILE A 166 -31.05 -1.47 13.22
C ILE A 166 -32.05 -0.77 14.16
N PRO A 167 -31.60 -0.33 15.35
CA PRO A 167 -32.43 0.44 16.28
C PRO A 167 -32.96 1.74 15.66
N GLN A 168 -34.08 2.24 16.15
CA GLN A 168 -34.75 3.43 15.60
C GLN A 168 -33.89 4.69 15.71
N GLU A 169 -33.15 4.81 16.81
CA GLU A 169 -32.19 5.88 17.07
C GLU A 169 -31.11 5.98 15.99
N ALA A 170 -30.66 4.83 15.45
CA ALA A 170 -29.67 4.73 14.38
C ALA A 170 -30.21 5.02 12.97
N GLN A 171 -31.53 5.18 12.80
CA GLN A 171 -32.17 5.44 11.50
C GLN A 171 -32.06 6.92 11.10
N PHE A 172 -30.86 7.52 11.19
CA PHE A 172 -30.67 8.96 11.03
C PHE A 172 -31.15 9.50 9.67
N ALA A 173 -31.09 8.70 8.59
CA ALA A 173 -31.66 9.10 7.30
C ALA A 173 -33.18 9.33 7.40
N ARG A 174 -33.91 8.38 7.98
CA ARG A 174 -35.35 8.53 8.23
C ARG A 174 -35.64 9.72 9.15
N ARG A 175 -34.90 9.83 10.26
CA ARG A 175 -35.11 10.87 11.28
C ARG A 175 -34.94 12.27 10.71
N LEU A 176 -33.95 12.48 9.84
CA LEU A 176 -33.73 13.75 9.14
C LEU A 176 -34.78 14.01 8.05
N ALA A 177 -35.24 12.99 7.32
CA ALA A 177 -36.35 13.14 6.37
C ALA A 177 -37.64 13.59 7.06
N GLU A 178 -37.92 13.09 8.27
CA GLU A 178 -39.04 13.52 9.12
C GLU A 178 -38.92 14.99 9.58
N GLN A 179 -37.73 15.62 9.48
CA GLN A 179 -37.53 17.06 9.70
C GLN A 179 -37.64 17.91 8.42
N GLY A 180 -38.03 17.31 7.28
CA GLY A 180 -38.19 18.01 6.00
C GLY A 180 -36.92 18.12 5.15
N CYS A 181 -35.86 17.39 5.51
CA CYS A 181 -34.66 17.30 4.68
C CYS A 181 -34.88 16.36 3.49
N ARG A 182 -34.29 16.69 2.33
CA ARG A 182 -34.13 15.74 1.23
C ARG A 182 -32.92 14.87 1.51
N ILE A 183 -33.10 13.55 1.54
CA ILE A 183 -32.03 12.60 1.89
C ILE A 183 -31.72 11.70 0.71
N VAL A 184 -30.44 11.52 0.40
CA VAL A 184 -29.98 10.41 -0.44
C VAL A 184 -29.17 9.45 0.43
N VAL A 185 -29.50 8.16 0.36
CA VAL A 185 -28.82 7.08 1.09
C VAL A 185 -28.12 6.15 0.10
N PRO A 186 -26.82 6.33 -0.18
CA PRO A 186 -26.06 5.48 -1.08
C PRO A 186 -25.85 4.07 -0.54
N THR A 187 -25.75 3.10 -1.46
CA THR A 187 -25.23 1.76 -1.16
C THR A 187 -23.71 1.79 -1.13
N LEU A 188 -23.12 1.27 -0.05
CA LEU A 188 -21.68 1.10 0.08
C LEU A 188 -21.28 -0.36 -0.22
N ILE A 189 -20.02 -0.58 -0.61
CA ILE A 189 -19.48 -1.92 -0.78
C ILE A 189 -19.31 -2.58 0.59
N ASP A 190 -19.87 -3.76 0.76
CA ASP A 190 -20.02 -4.52 2.00
C ASP A 190 -18.80 -5.41 2.27
N ARG A 191 -18.80 -6.06 3.43
CA ARG A 191 -17.70 -6.93 3.88
C ARG A 191 -17.93 -8.42 3.61
N ASP A 192 -18.97 -8.80 2.87
CA ASP A 192 -19.13 -10.17 2.34
C ASP A 192 -18.00 -10.48 1.33
N ASP A 193 -17.74 -11.76 1.05
CA ASP A 193 -16.74 -12.25 0.11
C ASP A 193 -17.35 -13.10 -1.02
N ARG A 194 -18.68 -13.21 -1.08
CA ARG A 194 -19.43 -14.09 -1.99
C ARG A 194 -18.96 -14.02 -3.43
N TRP A 195 -18.67 -12.83 -3.93
CA TRP A 195 -18.27 -12.60 -5.33
C TRP A 195 -16.80 -12.26 -5.51
N SER A 196 -16.00 -12.25 -4.44
CA SER A 196 -14.56 -12.01 -4.49
C SER A 196 -13.84 -13.14 -5.20
N GLY A 197 -13.73 -13.01 -6.52
CA GLY A 197 -13.00 -13.92 -7.38
C GLY A 197 -13.55 -13.99 -8.80
N ASN A 198 -13.18 -15.05 -9.50
CA ASN A 198 -13.60 -15.33 -10.86
C ASN A 198 -13.95 -16.81 -11.04
N PRO A 199 -15.24 -17.17 -11.09
CA PRO A 199 -15.66 -18.56 -11.24
C PRO A 199 -15.28 -19.16 -12.60
N LYS A 200 -15.01 -18.36 -13.64
CA LYS A 200 -14.63 -18.87 -14.97
C LYS A 200 -13.25 -19.53 -14.98
N ILE A 201 -12.38 -19.17 -14.04
CA ILE A 201 -11.06 -19.76 -13.86
C ILE A 201 -10.95 -20.55 -12.54
N GLU A 202 -12.09 -20.84 -11.91
CA GLU A 202 -12.18 -21.59 -10.65
C GLU A 202 -11.33 -21.01 -9.51
N ARG A 203 -11.23 -19.67 -9.45
CA ARG A 203 -10.52 -18.96 -8.39
C ARG A 203 -11.47 -18.08 -7.59
N MET A 204 -11.64 -18.40 -6.31
CA MET A 204 -12.40 -17.59 -5.35
C MET A 204 -11.52 -17.29 -4.14
N THR A 205 -11.82 -16.22 -3.41
CA THR A 205 -11.07 -15.81 -2.21
C THR A 205 -12.02 -15.66 -1.01
N ASN A 206 -11.43 -15.50 0.17
CA ASN A 206 -12.16 -15.02 1.35
C ASN A 206 -11.97 -13.52 1.60
N GLN A 207 -11.43 -12.79 0.62
CA GLN A 207 -11.26 -11.34 0.71
C GLN A 207 -12.65 -10.69 0.70
N THR A 208 -12.88 -9.72 1.59
CA THR A 208 -14.10 -8.91 1.55
C THR A 208 -14.24 -8.23 0.17
N HIS A 209 -15.46 -7.90 -0.27
CA HIS A 209 -15.66 -7.16 -1.52
C HIS A 209 -14.86 -5.85 -1.54
N ARG A 210 -14.76 -5.17 -0.38
CA ARG A 210 -13.91 -3.97 -0.20
C ARG A 210 -12.43 -4.26 -0.43
N GLU A 211 -11.89 -5.32 0.18
CA GLU A 211 -10.50 -5.73 0.00
C GLU A 211 -10.21 -6.15 -1.44
N PHE A 212 -11.12 -6.90 -2.08
CA PHE A 212 -10.95 -7.36 -3.44
C PHE A 212 -10.84 -6.17 -4.41
N ILE A 213 -11.68 -5.13 -4.26
CA ILE A 213 -11.54 -3.90 -5.04
C ILE A 213 -10.27 -3.13 -4.65
N TYR A 214 -9.96 -3.03 -3.35
CA TYR A 214 -8.77 -2.34 -2.86
C TYR A 214 -7.49 -2.87 -3.52
N ARG A 215 -7.28 -4.20 -3.54
CA ARG A 215 -6.04 -4.80 -4.06
C ARG A 215 -5.76 -4.42 -5.52
N MET A 216 -6.79 -4.52 -6.37
CA MET A 216 -6.64 -4.15 -7.80
C MET A 216 -6.54 -2.64 -8.01
N ALA A 217 -7.22 -1.83 -7.18
CA ALA A 217 -7.25 -0.38 -7.33
C ALA A 217 -5.95 0.27 -6.83
N PHE A 218 -5.36 -0.26 -5.75
CA PHE A 218 -4.17 0.31 -5.10
C PHE A 218 -2.98 0.38 -6.07
N GLU A 219 -2.72 -0.70 -6.79
CA GLU A 219 -1.70 -0.78 -7.86
C GLU A 219 -1.88 0.31 -8.93
N LEU A 220 -3.13 0.73 -9.15
CA LEU A 220 -3.53 1.72 -10.16
C LEU A 220 -3.75 3.11 -9.57
N GLY A 221 -3.25 3.39 -8.37
CA GLY A 221 -3.31 4.71 -7.72
C GLY A 221 -4.72 5.11 -7.30
N ARG A 222 -5.57 4.11 -7.06
CA ARG A 222 -6.97 4.27 -6.68
C ARG A 222 -7.23 3.54 -5.37
N HIS A 223 -8.35 3.84 -4.75
CA HIS A 223 -8.74 3.25 -3.49
C HIS A 223 -10.26 3.14 -3.42
N ILE A 224 -10.79 2.13 -2.72
CA ILE A 224 -12.25 1.96 -2.55
C ILE A 224 -12.89 3.18 -1.89
N ILE A 225 -12.19 3.78 -0.91
CA ILE A 225 -12.55 5.07 -0.29
C ILE A 225 -12.73 6.15 -1.36
N GLY A 226 -11.77 6.33 -2.27
CA GLY A 226 -11.85 7.31 -3.36
C GLY A 226 -13.04 7.05 -4.29
N TYR A 227 -13.30 5.80 -4.65
CA TYR A 227 -14.46 5.45 -5.47
C TYR A 227 -15.79 5.80 -4.78
N GLU A 228 -15.94 5.47 -3.49
CA GLU A 228 -17.18 5.76 -2.76
C GLU A 228 -17.35 7.26 -2.50
N ILE A 229 -16.27 7.99 -2.19
CA ILE A 229 -16.30 9.45 -2.12
C ILE A 229 -16.74 10.04 -3.47
N GLN A 230 -16.25 9.54 -4.59
CA GLN A 230 -16.67 10.03 -5.90
C GLN A 230 -18.17 9.81 -6.16
N LYS A 231 -18.76 8.71 -5.63
CA LYS A 231 -20.22 8.52 -5.66
C LYS A 231 -20.94 9.59 -4.84
N VAL A 232 -20.39 9.97 -3.68
CA VAL A 232 -20.90 11.07 -2.83
C VAL A 232 -20.76 12.42 -3.55
N LEU A 233 -19.61 12.71 -4.14
CA LEU A 233 -19.37 13.98 -4.82
C LEU A 233 -20.21 14.15 -6.09
N ALA A 234 -20.59 13.07 -6.78
CA ALA A 234 -21.58 13.13 -7.84
C ALA A 234 -22.96 13.59 -7.31
N LEU A 235 -23.35 13.19 -6.10
CA LEU A 235 -24.57 13.72 -5.47
C LEU A 235 -24.40 15.20 -5.10
N VAL A 236 -23.22 15.61 -4.62
CA VAL A 236 -22.93 17.03 -4.35
C VAL A 236 -23.01 17.85 -5.65
N ASP A 237 -22.49 17.33 -6.77
CA ASP A 237 -22.59 17.96 -8.10
C ASP A 237 -24.05 18.18 -8.51
N TRP A 238 -24.92 17.21 -8.26
CA TRP A 238 -26.35 17.34 -8.52
C TRP A 238 -27.04 18.32 -7.56
N MET A 239 -26.82 18.18 -6.25
CA MET A 239 -27.44 19.01 -5.20
C MET A 239 -27.07 20.49 -5.34
N SER A 240 -25.85 20.78 -5.79
CA SER A 240 -25.34 22.15 -6.01
C SER A 240 -26.09 22.91 -7.11
N ARG A 241 -26.86 22.22 -7.95
CA ARG A 241 -27.60 22.81 -9.08
C ARG A 241 -29.01 23.26 -8.71
N ALA A 242 -29.47 23.00 -7.50
CA ALA A 242 -30.80 23.42 -7.05
C ALA A 242 -30.90 24.95 -7.03
N GLU A 243 -31.92 25.52 -7.68
CA GLU A 243 -32.10 26.98 -7.82
C GLU A 243 -32.17 27.71 -6.47
N ASN A 244 -32.78 27.08 -5.46
CA ASN A 244 -32.93 27.63 -4.11
C ASN A 244 -31.68 27.41 -3.22
N HIS A 245 -30.66 26.72 -3.73
CA HIS A 245 -29.42 26.36 -3.03
C HIS A 245 -29.61 25.95 -1.55
N PRO A 246 -30.46 24.96 -1.21
CA PRO A 246 -30.54 24.47 0.17
C PRO A 246 -29.19 23.90 0.60
N PRO A 247 -28.80 24.07 1.88
CA PRO A 247 -27.49 23.67 2.36
C PRO A 247 -27.28 22.16 2.24
N ILE A 248 -26.04 21.76 1.95
CA ILE A 248 -25.63 20.39 1.70
C ILE A 248 -24.91 19.83 2.92
N GLY A 249 -25.47 18.78 3.51
CA GLY A 249 -24.87 18.06 4.64
C GLY A 249 -24.45 16.64 4.29
N VAL A 250 -23.45 16.12 4.99
CA VAL A 250 -23.11 14.69 4.98
C VAL A 250 -23.08 14.14 6.40
N ILE A 251 -23.70 12.98 6.63
CA ILE A 251 -23.68 12.29 7.93
C ILE A 251 -23.37 10.83 7.68
N GLY A 252 -22.51 10.23 8.50
CA GLY A 252 -22.28 8.80 8.39
C GLY A 252 -21.76 8.11 9.65
N TYR A 253 -21.89 6.78 9.63
CA TYR A 253 -21.51 5.88 10.71
C TYR A 253 -20.54 4.80 10.24
N GLY A 254 -19.51 4.46 11.03
CA GLY A 254 -18.54 3.42 10.69
C GLY A 254 -17.78 3.76 9.40
N GLU A 255 -17.85 2.93 8.36
CA GLU A 255 -17.31 3.31 7.03
C GLU A 255 -17.98 4.56 6.46
N GLY A 256 -19.28 4.73 6.69
CA GLY A 256 -19.97 5.96 6.31
C GLY A 256 -19.43 7.18 7.06
N GLY A 257 -18.97 7.00 8.30
CA GLY A 257 -18.32 8.05 9.10
C GLY A 257 -16.98 8.48 8.50
N LEU A 258 -16.16 7.50 8.09
CA LEU A 258 -14.93 7.73 7.32
C LEU A 258 -15.25 8.53 6.05
N LEU A 259 -16.20 8.05 5.25
CA LEU A 259 -16.57 8.66 3.98
C LEU A 259 -17.17 10.07 4.16
N ALA A 260 -17.92 10.32 5.24
CA ALA A 260 -18.46 11.63 5.57
C ALA A 260 -17.33 12.63 5.88
N LEU A 261 -16.37 12.24 6.74
CA LEU A 261 -15.20 13.05 7.05
C LEU A 261 -14.41 13.38 5.79
N TYR A 262 -14.10 12.37 4.98
CA TYR A 262 -13.22 12.53 3.84
C TYR A 262 -13.91 13.30 2.71
N SER A 263 -15.21 13.08 2.47
CA SER A 263 -15.99 13.84 1.48
C SER A 263 -16.03 15.32 1.82
N ALA A 264 -16.30 15.66 3.09
CA ALA A 264 -16.29 17.05 3.55
C ALA A 264 -14.89 17.68 3.47
N ALA A 265 -13.83 16.90 3.69
CA ALA A 265 -12.46 17.37 3.57
C ALA A 265 -12.05 17.64 2.11
N VAL A 266 -12.49 16.84 1.14
CA VAL A 266 -12.12 17.05 -0.27
C VAL A 266 -12.98 18.07 -0.99
N ASP A 267 -14.25 18.26 -0.60
CA ASP A 267 -15.17 19.15 -1.32
C ASP A 267 -15.70 20.28 -0.42
N THR A 268 -15.48 21.52 -0.82
CA THR A 268 -15.84 22.71 -0.05
C THR A 268 -17.33 23.05 -0.08
N ARG A 269 -18.11 22.42 -0.96
CA ARG A 269 -19.55 22.69 -1.13
C ARG A 269 -20.43 22.01 -0.07
N ILE A 270 -19.87 21.10 0.73
CA ILE A 270 -20.56 20.46 1.85
C ILE A 270 -20.50 21.41 3.05
N ASP A 271 -21.64 21.92 3.50
CA ASP A 271 -21.74 22.95 4.54
C ASP A 271 -21.51 22.40 5.97
N ALA A 272 -21.93 21.16 6.23
CA ALA A 272 -21.75 20.51 7.52
C ALA A 272 -21.54 19.00 7.40
N ALA A 273 -20.77 18.42 8.32
CA ALA A 273 -20.53 16.99 8.40
C ALA A 273 -20.75 16.41 9.81
N VAL A 274 -21.31 15.21 9.90
CA VAL A 274 -21.35 14.40 11.13
C VAL A 274 -20.59 13.10 10.91
N VAL A 275 -19.66 12.81 11.81
CA VAL A 275 -18.81 11.62 11.80
C VAL A 275 -19.07 10.81 13.05
N SER A 276 -19.71 9.65 12.88
CA SER A 276 -20.11 8.79 13.99
C SER A 276 -19.35 7.46 13.99
N GLY A 277 -18.83 7.04 15.15
CA GLY A 277 -18.20 5.74 15.33
C GLY A 277 -16.94 5.48 14.50
N TYR A 278 -16.22 6.54 14.10
CA TYR A 278 -14.99 6.44 13.28
C TYR A 278 -13.81 7.30 13.79
N PHE A 279 -14.05 8.57 14.12
CA PHE A 279 -13.00 9.58 14.34
C PHE A 279 -12.07 9.23 15.52
N GLN A 280 -10.77 9.13 15.28
CA GLN A 280 -9.74 8.87 16.32
C GLN A 280 -8.31 9.09 15.79
N ALA A 281 -7.32 8.98 16.68
CA ALA A 281 -5.91 8.86 16.29
C ALA A 281 -5.70 7.70 15.29
N ARG A 282 -4.87 7.90 14.27
CA ARG A 282 -4.78 7.02 13.08
C ARG A 282 -3.48 6.23 12.99
N GLU A 283 -2.58 6.38 13.95
CA GLU A 283 -1.26 5.76 14.00
C GLU A 283 -1.36 4.21 14.04
N GLU A 284 -2.48 3.68 14.53
CA GLU A 284 -2.77 2.24 14.55
C GLU A 284 -3.62 1.74 13.36
N VAL A 285 -3.77 2.53 12.28
CA VAL A 285 -4.54 2.14 11.07
C VAL A 285 -4.05 0.85 10.42
N TRP A 286 -2.79 0.49 10.64
CA TRP A 286 -2.21 -0.77 10.17
C TRP A 286 -2.86 -2.01 10.81
N GLN A 287 -3.58 -1.88 11.94
CA GLN A 287 -4.35 -2.96 12.56
C GLN A 287 -5.76 -3.14 11.99
N GLU A 288 -6.27 -2.13 11.27
CA GLU A 288 -7.63 -2.15 10.71
C GLU A 288 -7.72 -3.09 9.50
N PRO A 289 -8.88 -3.32 8.86
CA PRO A 289 -8.89 -4.05 7.58
C PRO A 289 -8.06 -3.35 6.50
N ILE A 290 -7.40 -4.12 5.63
CA ILE A 290 -6.43 -3.57 4.66
C ILE A 290 -7.02 -2.52 3.72
N TYR A 291 -8.33 -2.58 3.45
CA TYR A 291 -9.04 -1.59 2.64
C TYR A 291 -9.16 -0.20 3.30
N ARG A 292 -8.58 0.01 4.49
CA ARG A 292 -8.38 1.33 5.13
C ARG A 292 -6.91 1.79 5.14
N ASN A 293 -5.98 0.98 4.62
CA ASN A 293 -4.56 1.34 4.54
C ASN A 293 -4.33 2.28 3.35
N VAL A 294 -4.12 3.56 3.64
CA VAL A 294 -3.97 4.59 2.62
C VAL A 294 -2.50 4.99 2.49
N TRP A 295 -1.97 5.00 1.27
CA TRP A 295 -0.62 5.48 0.97
C TRP A 295 -0.45 6.94 1.40
N ALA A 296 0.63 7.25 2.09
CA ALA A 296 0.99 8.60 2.55
C ALA A 296 -0.04 9.30 3.47
N LEU A 297 -0.99 8.56 4.07
CA LEU A 297 -1.95 9.13 5.00
C LEU A 297 -1.25 9.82 6.18
N LEU A 298 -0.53 9.06 7.01
CA LEU A 298 0.16 9.55 8.20
C LEU A 298 1.38 10.44 7.90
N HIS A 299 1.91 10.38 6.67
CA HIS A 299 2.95 11.30 6.23
C HIS A 299 2.51 12.77 6.35
N GLU A 300 1.23 13.06 6.09
CA GLU A 300 0.73 14.44 6.05
C GLU A 300 -0.53 14.65 6.90
N PHE A 301 -1.27 13.59 7.24
CA PHE A 301 -2.61 13.65 7.82
C PHE A 301 -2.81 12.64 8.96
N GLY A 302 -3.56 13.04 9.99
CA GLY A 302 -4.45 12.18 10.77
C GLY A 302 -5.88 12.70 10.66
N ASP A 303 -6.81 12.14 11.43
CA ASP A 303 -8.19 12.61 11.41
C ASP A 303 -8.30 14.09 11.85
N ALA A 304 -7.42 14.57 12.74
CA ALA A 304 -7.36 15.98 13.12
C ALA A 304 -6.95 16.92 11.97
N GLU A 305 -5.95 16.52 11.19
CA GLU A 305 -5.54 17.26 10.00
C GLU A 305 -6.63 17.25 8.93
N ILE A 306 -7.32 16.13 8.75
CA ILE A 306 -8.44 16.02 7.81
C ILE A 306 -9.62 16.89 8.27
N ALA A 307 -9.92 16.93 9.57
CA ALA A 307 -10.88 17.86 10.14
C ALA A 307 -10.49 19.33 9.89
N SER A 308 -9.19 19.65 9.89
CA SER A 308 -8.69 20.99 9.57
C SER A 308 -8.95 21.38 8.10
N LEU A 309 -9.03 20.42 7.17
CA LEU A 309 -9.47 20.67 5.79
C LEU A 309 -10.96 21.05 5.68
N ILE A 310 -11.76 20.75 6.70
CA ILE A 310 -13.18 21.09 6.72
C ILE A 310 -13.38 22.54 7.17
N ALA A 311 -12.51 23.05 8.05
CA ALA A 311 -12.60 24.40 8.58
C ALA A 311 -12.64 25.46 7.45
N PRO A 312 -13.44 26.53 7.61
CA PRO A 312 -14.22 26.90 8.79
C PRO A 312 -15.61 26.24 8.88
N ARG A 313 -15.95 25.27 8.02
CA ARG A 313 -17.28 24.66 7.97
C ARG A 313 -17.51 23.73 9.17
N THR A 314 -18.76 23.38 9.43
CA THR A 314 -19.11 22.64 10.65
C THR A 314 -18.75 21.16 10.56
N LEU A 315 -18.07 20.65 11.59
CA LEU A 315 -17.84 19.23 11.81
C LEU A 315 -18.34 18.82 13.20
N ILE A 316 -19.14 17.76 13.25
CA ILE A 316 -19.65 17.17 14.48
C ILE A 316 -19.06 15.77 14.60
N VAL A 317 -18.29 15.52 15.65
CA VAL A 317 -17.76 14.20 15.98
C VAL A 317 -18.69 13.58 17.01
N GLU A 318 -19.29 12.44 16.67
CA GLU A 318 -20.12 11.66 17.58
C GLU A 318 -19.35 10.40 18.03
N ALA A 319 -18.98 10.34 19.30
CA ALA A 319 -18.23 9.24 19.89
C ALA A 319 -19.14 8.05 20.25
N SER A 320 -19.93 7.58 19.29
CA SER A 320 -20.81 6.42 19.44
C SER A 320 -20.03 5.10 19.50
N HIS A 321 -20.71 4.00 19.87
CA HIS A 321 -20.17 2.65 19.72
C HIS A 321 -19.89 2.38 18.23
N GLY A 322 -18.65 2.00 17.91
CA GLY A 322 -18.21 1.76 16.54
C GLY A 322 -18.64 0.39 16.04
N VAL A 323 -18.41 0.15 14.75
CA VAL A 323 -18.59 -1.19 14.17
C VAL A 323 -17.43 -2.08 14.59
N GLU A 324 -17.75 -3.26 15.12
CA GLU A 324 -16.75 -4.25 15.53
C GLU A 324 -16.67 -5.40 14.52
N VAL A 325 -15.45 -5.66 14.05
CA VAL A 325 -15.13 -6.73 13.10
C VAL A 325 -13.88 -7.42 13.61
N GLU A 326 -13.98 -8.71 13.97
CA GLU A 326 -12.86 -9.45 14.55
C GLU A 326 -11.76 -9.81 13.55
N GLY A 327 -12.09 -9.90 12.27
CA GLY A 327 -11.19 -10.39 11.22
C GLY A 327 -11.87 -10.46 9.86
N PRO A 328 -11.13 -10.82 8.80
CA PRO A 328 -11.71 -11.12 7.50
C PRO A 328 -12.64 -12.35 7.58
N PRO A 329 -13.52 -12.56 6.59
CA PRO A 329 -14.29 -13.80 6.47
C PRO A 329 -13.39 -15.04 6.61
N PRO A 330 -13.82 -16.08 7.34
CA PRO A 330 -12.97 -17.22 7.64
C PRO A 330 -12.57 -17.99 6.38
N VAL A 331 -11.35 -18.54 6.40
CA VAL A 331 -10.87 -19.44 5.34
C VAL A 331 -11.82 -20.62 5.18
N ARG A 332 -12.19 -20.93 3.94
CA ARG A 332 -13.06 -22.06 3.59
C ARG A 332 -12.58 -22.73 2.30
N ASN A 333 -13.14 -23.90 1.98
CA ASN A 333 -12.67 -24.68 0.83
C ASN A 333 -12.68 -23.84 -0.47
N GLY A 334 -11.51 -23.68 -1.09
CA GLY A 334 -11.32 -22.88 -2.30
C GLY A 334 -11.37 -21.36 -2.11
N ARG A 335 -11.32 -20.86 -0.86
CA ARG A 335 -11.38 -19.42 -0.53
C ARG A 335 -10.47 -19.10 0.65
N ALA A 336 -9.34 -18.47 0.34
CA ALA A 336 -8.33 -18.03 1.29
C ALA A 336 -7.64 -16.76 0.77
N GLY A 337 -6.66 -16.26 1.53
CA GLY A 337 -5.77 -15.19 1.12
C GLY A 337 -6.16 -13.78 1.57
N ALA A 338 -7.25 -13.58 2.32
CA ALA A 338 -7.59 -12.27 2.89
C ALA A 338 -6.55 -11.76 3.90
N ALA A 339 -6.30 -10.46 3.89
CA ALA A 339 -5.41 -9.81 4.84
C ALA A 339 -6.04 -9.78 6.25
N PRO A 340 -5.24 -9.96 7.33
CA PRO A 340 -5.73 -9.81 8.68
C PRO A 340 -6.11 -8.35 8.97
N GLY A 341 -6.97 -8.11 9.94
CA GLY A 341 -7.35 -6.77 10.37
C GLY A 341 -8.69 -6.75 11.09
N ARG A 342 -8.84 -5.85 12.06
CA ARG A 342 -10.04 -5.77 12.89
C ARG A 342 -10.56 -4.34 13.00
N LEU A 343 -11.86 -4.19 13.16
CA LEU A 343 -12.46 -2.93 13.58
C LEU A 343 -12.85 -3.06 15.04
N ILE A 344 -12.49 -2.06 15.84
CA ILE A 344 -12.89 -1.94 17.23
C ILE A 344 -13.51 -0.55 17.42
N THR A 345 -14.35 -0.42 18.43
CA THR A 345 -14.89 0.89 18.80
C THR A 345 -13.77 1.88 19.11
N PRO A 346 -13.76 3.08 18.48
CA PRO A 346 -12.81 4.13 18.81
C PRO A 346 -12.80 4.43 20.32
N PRO A 347 -11.68 4.26 21.03
CA PRO A 347 -11.63 4.56 22.45
C PRO A 347 -11.93 6.03 22.70
N LEU A 348 -12.86 6.35 23.59
CA LEU A 348 -13.27 7.74 23.87
C LEU A 348 -12.08 8.66 24.19
N ALA A 349 -11.05 8.15 24.87
CA ALA A 349 -9.83 8.91 25.15
C ALA A 349 -9.05 9.28 23.87
N SER A 350 -8.99 8.37 22.89
CA SER A 350 -8.38 8.61 21.57
C SER A 350 -9.19 9.63 20.78
N VAL A 351 -10.53 9.48 20.78
CA VAL A 351 -11.45 10.44 20.12
C VAL A 351 -11.26 11.85 20.69
N LYS A 352 -11.23 11.99 22.02
CA LYS A 352 -11.01 13.28 22.70
C LYS A 352 -9.66 13.89 22.36
N ALA A 353 -8.59 13.10 22.44
CA ALA A 353 -7.25 13.60 22.13
C ALA A 353 -7.13 14.09 20.68
N GLU A 354 -7.68 13.33 19.73
CA GLU A 354 -7.66 13.73 18.32
C GLU A 354 -8.60 14.92 18.04
N PHE A 355 -9.73 15.00 18.74
CA PHE A 355 -10.65 16.13 18.67
C PHE A 355 -9.98 17.42 19.16
N ASP A 356 -9.29 17.37 20.30
CA ASP A 356 -8.57 18.51 20.86
C ASP A 356 -7.47 19.02 19.91
N ARG A 357 -6.76 18.10 19.23
CA ARG A 357 -5.78 18.45 18.17
C ARG A 357 -6.46 19.20 17.02
N ALA A 358 -7.61 18.71 16.54
CA ALA A 358 -8.37 19.37 15.47
C ALA A 358 -8.89 20.76 15.92
N HIS A 359 -9.43 20.82 17.14
CA HIS A 359 -10.05 22.01 17.73
C HIS A 359 -9.07 23.18 17.84
N ALA A 360 -7.79 22.91 18.10
CA ALA A 360 -6.74 23.94 18.10
C ALA A 360 -6.65 24.72 16.77
N SER A 361 -6.94 24.10 15.63
CA SER A 361 -6.98 24.78 14.33
C SER A 361 -8.25 25.63 14.15
N TYR A 362 -9.40 25.12 14.62
CA TYR A 362 -10.67 25.85 14.57
C TYR A 362 -10.66 27.09 15.48
N GLU A 363 -10.07 26.97 16.68
CA GLU A 363 -9.88 28.08 17.62
C GLU A 363 -9.00 29.19 17.04
N GLN A 364 -7.88 28.83 16.39
CA GLN A 364 -7.02 29.82 15.72
C GLN A 364 -7.72 30.57 14.58
N LEU A 365 -8.72 29.95 13.95
CA LEU A 365 -9.58 30.58 12.94
C LEU A 365 -10.73 31.40 13.54
N GLY A 366 -10.93 31.37 14.87
CA GLY A 366 -12.06 32.03 15.52
C GLY A 366 -13.42 31.35 15.25
N VAL A 367 -13.39 30.05 14.93
CA VAL A 367 -14.58 29.23 14.64
C VAL A 367 -14.60 27.94 15.48
N GLY A 368 -14.05 27.96 16.68
CA GLY A 368 -14.03 26.81 17.60
C GLY A 368 -15.40 26.15 17.76
N GLN A 369 -16.47 26.94 17.84
CA GLN A 369 -17.84 26.47 17.94
C GLN A 369 -18.34 25.65 16.73
N ASN A 370 -17.65 25.72 15.59
CA ASN A 370 -17.99 24.95 14.40
C ASN A 370 -17.44 23.52 14.46
N LEU A 371 -16.61 23.18 15.46
CA LEU A 371 -16.20 21.81 15.75
C LEU A 371 -16.78 21.39 17.10
N SER A 372 -17.60 20.33 17.13
CA SER A 372 -18.24 19.87 18.36
C SER A 372 -18.10 18.37 18.58
N LEU A 373 -17.87 17.96 19.82
CA LEU A 373 -17.86 16.56 20.25
C LEU A 373 -19.17 16.23 20.96
N VAL A 374 -19.85 15.19 20.47
CA VAL A 374 -21.00 14.57 21.14
C VAL A 374 -20.50 13.30 21.81
N GLU A 375 -20.48 13.31 23.14
CA GLU A 375 -20.13 12.16 23.95
C GLU A 375 -21.35 11.26 24.17
N PRO A 376 -21.17 9.94 24.36
CA PRO A 376 -22.26 9.07 24.72
C PRO A 376 -22.84 9.47 26.09
N ASP A 377 -24.15 9.68 26.17
CA ASP A 377 -24.86 9.72 27.46
C ASP A 377 -24.73 8.35 28.15
N ASN A 378 -24.89 8.27 29.48
CA ASN A 378 -24.86 7.03 30.27
C ASN A 378 -25.86 5.96 29.75
N GLY A 379 -25.53 5.27 28.63
CA GLY A 379 -26.36 4.30 27.91
C GLY A 379 -26.72 4.61 26.44
N GLY A 380 -26.12 5.61 25.79
CA GLY A 380 -26.38 5.92 24.36
C GLY A 380 -25.30 5.38 23.40
N ASP A 381 -25.36 4.10 23.04
CA ASP A 381 -24.36 3.44 22.18
C ASP A 381 -24.57 3.66 20.66
N SER A 382 -25.74 4.13 20.23
CA SER A 382 -26.13 4.16 18.79
C SER A 382 -25.74 5.45 18.06
N PRO A 383 -25.41 5.39 16.76
CA PRO A 383 -25.18 6.60 15.95
C PRO A 383 -26.45 7.44 15.79
N GLY A 384 -26.29 8.74 15.49
CA GLY A 384 -27.39 9.64 15.17
C GLY A 384 -28.18 10.08 16.41
N SER A 385 -27.51 10.30 17.54
CA SER A 385 -28.13 10.83 18.77
C SER A 385 -28.87 12.14 18.55
N ASP A 386 -29.83 12.45 19.42
CA ASP A 386 -30.59 13.71 19.37
C ASP A 386 -29.66 14.93 19.40
N ALA A 387 -28.58 14.87 20.17
CA ALA A 387 -27.58 15.93 20.25
C ALA A 387 -26.85 16.12 18.91
N ALA A 388 -26.40 15.04 18.28
CA ALA A 388 -25.73 15.10 16.98
C ALA A 388 -26.66 15.60 15.87
N LEU A 389 -27.88 15.07 15.78
CA LEU A 389 -28.85 15.50 14.76
C LEU A 389 -29.31 16.94 14.96
N THR A 390 -29.51 17.38 16.21
CA THR A 390 -29.85 18.78 16.51
C THR A 390 -28.71 19.71 16.12
N GLY A 391 -27.47 19.39 16.50
CA GLY A 391 -26.30 20.17 16.11
C GLY A 391 -26.15 20.27 14.59
N PHE A 392 -26.38 19.15 13.89
CA PHE A 392 -26.28 19.08 12.43
C PHE A 392 -27.34 19.92 11.73
N LEU A 393 -28.60 19.83 12.16
CA LEU A 393 -29.68 20.65 11.61
C LEU A 393 -29.46 22.14 11.86
N ASN A 394 -28.98 22.52 13.06
CA ASN A 394 -28.63 23.90 13.37
C ASN A 394 -27.53 24.42 12.43
N ALA A 395 -26.50 23.60 12.16
CA ALA A 395 -25.43 23.92 11.22
C ALA A 395 -25.93 24.10 9.78
N LEU A 396 -26.98 23.38 9.41
CA LEU A 396 -27.71 23.53 8.14
C LEU A 396 -28.81 24.62 8.20
N GLY A 397 -28.79 25.50 9.21
CA GLY A 397 -29.71 26.63 9.34
C GLY A 397 -31.10 26.30 9.90
N GLN A 398 -31.33 25.07 10.37
CA GLN A 398 -32.62 24.60 10.89
C GLN A 398 -32.61 24.51 12.42
N ASN A 399 -33.11 25.55 13.08
CA ASN A 399 -33.09 25.70 14.54
C ASN A 399 -34.37 25.21 15.24
N GLN A 400 -35.04 24.19 14.70
CA GLN A 400 -36.26 23.64 15.28
C GLN A 400 -35.96 22.41 16.14
N PRO A 401 -36.69 22.19 17.26
CA PRO A 401 -36.56 20.95 18.03
C PRO A 401 -36.88 19.73 17.17
N LEU A 402 -36.12 18.64 17.36
CA LEU A 402 -36.39 17.38 16.68
C LEU A 402 -37.81 16.91 16.96
N VAL A 403 -38.56 16.63 15.90
CA VAL A 403 -39.85 15.94 15.99
C VAL A 403 -39.60 14.46 16.27
N PRO A 404 -40.32 13.83 17.22
CA PRO A 404 -40.24 12.39 17.44
C PRO A 404 -40.57 11.61 16.17
N SER A 405 -39.84 10.52 15.94
CA SER A 405 -40.06 9.71 14.75
C SER A 405 -41.44 9.07 14.70
N GLY A 406 -42.03 9.11 13.51
CA GLY A 406 -43.39 8.63 13.25
C GLY A 406 -43.49 7.11 13.09
N THR A 407 -44.44 6.68 12.26
CA THR A 407 -44.52 5.26 11.86
C THR A 407 -43.47 4.96 10.76
N PRO A 408 -42.69 3.88 10.87
CA PRO A 408 -41.73 3.52 9.82
C PRO A 408 -42.40 3.33 8.45
N PRO A 409 -41.73 3.71 7.35
CA PRO A 409 -42.27 3.52 6.00
C PRO A 409 -42.42 2.04 5.68
N GLN A 410 -43.52 1.68 4.98
CA GLN A 410 -43.73 0.32 4.50
C GLN A 410 -43.18 0.16 3.08
N ASP A 411 -42.30 -0.82 2.89
CA ASP A 411 -41.76 -1.15 1.57
C ASP A 411 -42.85 -1.77 0.68
N LYS A 412 -43.14 -1.13 -0.45
CA LYS A 412 -44.12 -1.58 -1.46
C LYS A 412 -43.51 -2.52 -2.50
N ARG A 413 -42.18 -2.68 -2.51
CA ARG A 413 -41.51 -3.51 -3.50
C ARG A 413 -41.76 -4.99 -3.23
N THR A 414 -42.02 -5.76 -4.29
CA THR A 414 -42.18 -7.21 -4.21
C THR A 414 -41.00 -7.90 -4.86
N GLY A 415 -40.29 -8.78 -4.14
CA GLY A 415 -39.14 -9.51 -4.69
C GLY A 415 -37.87 -8.68 -4.91
N PHE A 416 -37.77 -7.50 -4.30
CA PHE A 416 -36.55 -6.71 -4.28
C PHE A 416 -35.44 -7.42 -3.50
N SER A 417 -34.20 -7.32 -3.98
CA SER A 417 -33.02 -7.89 -3.35
C SER A 417 -31.92 -6.83 -3.21
N PRO A 418 -31.58 -6.40 -1.97
CA PRO A 418 -30.38 -5.59 -1.72
C PRO A 418 -29.10 -6.25 -2.24
N GLU A 419 -29.04 -7.58 -2.19
CA GLU A 419 -27.90 -8.37 -2.69
C GLU A 419 -27.69 -8.17 -4.21
N ALA A 420 -28.76 -8.07 -5.00
CA ALA A 420 -28.65 -7.84 -6.44
C ALA A 420 -28.08 -6.44 -6.75
N ARG A 421 -28.53 -5.42 -6.00
CA ARG A 421 -27.96 -4.06 -6.07
C ARG A 421 -26.48 -4.07 -5.69
N GLN A 422 -26.13 -4.77 -4.61
CA GLN A 422 -24.76 -4.91 -4.15
C GLN A 422 -23.85 -5.53 -5.21
N HIS A 423 -24.29 -6.62 -5.82
CA HIS A 423 -23.57 -7.32 -6.88
C HIS A 423 -23.30 -6.42 -8.10
N HIS A 424 -24.29 -5.61 -8.51
CA HIS A 424 -24.12 -4.65 -9.60
C HIS A 424 -23.07 -3.59 -9.25
N GLN A 425 -23.17 -2.99 -8.07
CA GLN A 425 -22.23 -1.96 -7.60
C GLN A 425 -20.80 -2.50 -7.51
N PHE A 426 -20.63 -3.72 -6.99
CA PHE A 426 -19.34 -4.42 -6.91
C PHE A 426 -18.75 -4.67 -8.31
N HIS A 427 -19.53 -5.24 -9.23
CA HIS A 427 -19.06 -5.54 -10.58
C HIS A 427 -18.73 -4.31 -11.41
N GLN A 428 -19.47 -3.20 -11.25
CA GLN A 428 -19.16 -1.95 -11.94
C GLN A 428 -17.78 -1.41 -11.52
N LEU A 429 -17.46 -1.44 -10.21
CA LEU A 429 -16.15 -1.00 -9.73
C LEU A 429 -15.02 -1.93 -10.18
N ILE A 430 -15.25 -3.25 -10.24
CA ILE A 430 -14.28 -4.18 -10.86
C ILE A 430 -14.09 -3.82 -12.34
N ALA A 431 -15.17 -3.70 -13.11
CA ALA A 431 -15.10 -3.44 -14.55
C ALA A 431 -14.35 -2.14 -14.85
N PHE A 432 -14.65 -1.08 -14.09
CA PHE A 432 -13.96 0.21 -14.18
C PHE A 432 -12.46 0.08 -13.86
N THR A 433 -12.11 -0.63 -12.77
CA THR A 433 -10.71 -0.81 -12.39
C THR A 433 -9.94 -1.65 -13.41
N GLN A 434 -10.57 -2.68 -13.98
CA GLN A 434 -9.97 -3.48 -15.06
C GLN A 434 -9.83 -2.68 -16.37
N ASP A 435 -10.68 -1.67 -16.60
CA ASP A 435 -10.48 -0.75 -17.71
C ASP A 435 -9.28 0.18 -17.47
N ALA A 436 -9.16 0.71 -16.25
CA ALA A 436 -7.98 1.48 -15.84
C ALA A 436 -6.69 0.65 -15.97
N LEU A 437 -6.72 -0.66 -15.69
CA LEU A 437 -5.61 -1.58 -15.91
C LEU A 437 -5.21 -1.67 -17.40
N ARG A 438 -6.19 -1.81 -18.30
CA ARG A 438 -5.91 -1.86 -19.76
C ARG A 438 -5.28 -0.57 -20.28
N GLN A 439 -5.59 0.56 -19.66
CA GLN A 439 -5.05 1.88 -20.02
C GLN A 439 -3.69 2.19 -19.36
N ALA A 440 -3.23 1.35 -18.42
CA ALA A 440 -2.05 1.61 -17.60
C ALA A 440 -0.78 1.86 -18.44
N ALA A 441 -0.55 1.04 -19.47
CA ALA A 441 0.60 1.17 -20.36
C ALA A 441 0.63 2.53 -21.10
N SER A 442 -0.53 3.04 -21.56
CA SER A 442 -0.60 4.35 -22.23
C SER A 442 -0.35 5.52 -21.28
N ARG A 443 -0.72 5.38 -19.99
CA ARG A 443 -0.40 6.38 -18.97
C ARG A 443 1.09 6.41 -18.66
N ARG A 444 1.75 5.24 -18.59
CA ARG A 444 3.21 5.15 -18.50
C ARG A 444 3.90 5.76 -19.70
N GLU A 445 3.45 5.48 -20.92
CA GLU A 445 3.99 6.11 -22.13
C GLU A 445 3.92 7.65 -22.06
N THR A 446 2.81 8.18 -21.54
CA THR A 446 2.62 9.63 -21.33
C THR A 446 3.63 10.17 -20.32
N LEU A 447 3.79 9.49 -19.17
CA LEU A 447 4.77 9.87 -18.14
C LEU A 447 6.19 9.89 -18.73
N TRP A 448 6.57 8.84 -19.45
CA TRP A 448 7.91 8.64 -20.01
C TRP A 448 8.19 9.39 -21.31
N SER A 449 7.22 10.16 -21.82
CA SER A 449 7.32 10.88 -23.11
C SER A 449 8.46 11.90 -23.17
N LYS A 450 9.00 12.33 -22.03
CA LYS A 450 10.12 13.29 -21.94
C LYS A 450 11.48 12.62 -21.81
N ALA A 451 11.56 11.29 -21.72
CA ALA A 451 12.84 10.58 -21.65
C ALA A 451 13.57 10.65 -23.00
N ASP A 452 14.85 11.01 -22.99
CA ASP A 452 15.64 11.21 -24.20
C ASP A 452 16.48 9.97 -24.51
N ARG A 453 16.12 9.27 -25.58
CA ARG A 453 16.77 8.02 -26.03
C ARG A 453 17.81 8.25 -27.13
N SER A 454 18.21 9.51 -27.40
CA SER A 454 19.10 9.84 -28.52
C SER A 454 20.56 9.43 -28.32
N SER A 455 21.02 9.31 -27.07
CA SER A 455 22.33 8.76 -26.69
C SER A 455 22.26 8.17 -25.29
N ILE A 456 23.30 7.41 -24.89
CA ILE A 456 23.41 6.86 -23.54
C ILE A 456 23.48 7.97 -22.49
N GLU A 457 24.26 9.02 -22.76
CA GLU A 457 24.43 10.15 -21.83
C GLU A 457 23.10 10.87 -21.61
N ARG A 458 22.38 11.18 -22.70
CA ARG A 458 21.05 11.80 -22.63
C ARG A 458 20.03 10.93 -21.91
N TRP A 459 20.09 9.63 -22.15
CA TRP A 459 19.24 8.66 -21.46
C TRP A 459 19.48 8.69 -19.96
N GLN A 460 20.74 8.58 -19.52
CA GLN A 460 21.10 8.63 -18.11
C GLN A 460 20.68 9.95 -17.45
N ASP A 461 20.96 11.09 -18.10
CA ASP A 461 20.58 12.42 -17.60
C ASP A 461 19.05 12.53 -17.40
N THR A 462 18.26 12.07 -18.37
CA THR A 462 16.79 12.17 -18.30
C THR A 462 16.16 11.12 -17.39
N CYS A 463 16.78 9.95 -17.23
CA CYS A 463 16.35 8.90 -16.32
C CYS A 463 16.40 9.31 -14.84
N GLN A 464 17.22 10.29 -14.47
CA GLN A 464 17.33 10.72 -13.07
C GLN A 464 15.99 11.18 -12.50
N TYR A 465 15.19 11.95 -13.27
CA TYR A 465 13.85 12.35 -12.86
C TYR A 465 12.95 11.16 -12.53
N TYR A 466 12.97 10.13 -13.38
CA TYR A 466 12.13 8.94 -13.18
C TYR A 466 12.63 8.06 -12.05
N ARG A 467 13.95 8.00 -11.82
CA ARG A 467 14.52 7.33 -10.64
C ARG A 467 14.11 8.02 -9.35
N ASP A 468 14.19 9.34 -9.30
CA ASP A 468 13.72 10.13 -8.16
C ASP A 468 12.20 9.96 -7.96
N TYR A 469 11.41 9.95 -9.04
CA TYR A 469 9.98 9.68 -8.94
C TYR A 469 9.69 8.27 -8.41
N LEU A 470 10.36 7.22 -8.90
CA LEU A 470 10.22 5.86 -8.39
C LEU A 470 10.55 5.81 -6.90
N TRP A 471 11.62 6.48 -6.48
CA TRP A 471 12.05 6.49 -5.09
C TRP A 471 11.09 7.27 -4.18
N ASP A 472 10.75 8.50 -4.55
CA ASP A 472 10.04 9.43 -3.67
C ASP A 472 8.52 9.22 -3.66
N GLU A 473 7.93 8.80 -4.78
CA GLU A 473 6.46 8.75 -4.95
C GLU A 473 5.88 7.33 -4.92
N VAL A 474 6.68 6.31 -5.23
CA VAL A 474 6.20 4.91 -5.36
C VAL A 474 6.79 4.00 -4.28
N ILE A 475 8.13 3.92 -4.19
CA ILE A 475 8.80 3.08 -3.19
C ILE A 475 8.78 3.76 -1.82
N GLY A 476 8.96 5.07 -1.78
CA GLY A 476 9.16 5.86 -0.56
C GLY A 476 10.62 5.93 -0.15
N ARG A 477 11.13 7.15 0.06
CA ARG A 477 12.53 7.39 0.45
C ARG A 477 12.63 7.56 1.97
N CYS A 478 12.79 6.46 2.70
CA CYS A 478 13.10 6.50 4.13
C CYS A 478 14.54 7.03 4.37
N PRO A 479 14.90 7.46 5.61
CA PRO A 479 16.20 8.04 5.92
C PRO A 479 17.38 7.13 5.50
N SER A 480 18.48 7.73 5.04
CA SER A 480 19.72 6.98 4.78
C SER A 480 20.24 6.29 6.06
N PRO A 481 21.08 5.24 5.94
CA PRO A 481 21.76 4.65 7.09
C PRO A 481 22.48 5.72 7.92
N SER A 482 22.22 5.77 9.23
CA SER A 482 22.60 6.91 10.10
C SER A 482 23.71 6.61 11.10
N VAL A 483 24.12 5.35 11.24
CA VAL A 483 25.19 4.90 12.14
C VAL A 483 26.36 4.30 11.34
N LEU A 484 27.53 4.09 11.96
CA LEU A 484 28.64 3.35 11.33
C LEU A 484 28.24 1.89 11.08
N ALA A 485 28.80 1.25 10.04
CA ALA A 485 28.44 -0.12 9.67
C ALA A 485 28.74 -1.18 10.75
N ASN A 486 29.74 -0.93 11.61
CA ASN A 486 30.16 -1.80 12.71
C ASN A 486 30.12 -3.30 12.36
N PRO A 487 30.85 -3.73 11.31
CA PRO A 487 30.72 -5.08 10.78
C PRO A 487 31.11 -6.11 11.83
N ARG A 488 30.21 -7.07 12.05
CA ARG A 488 30.43 -8.22 12.92
C ARG A 488 30.35 -9.49 12.11
N THR A 489 31.32 -10.38 12.25
CA THR A 489 31.37 -11.63 11.48
C THR A 489 31.66 -12.87 12.32
N ARG A 490 31.20 -14.01 11.81
CA ARG A 490 31.49 -15.35 12.34
C ARG A 490 31.69 -16.31 11.18
N LEU A 491 32.83 -17.02 11.16
CA LEU A 491 33.09 -18.07 10.18
C LEU A 491 32.09 -19.23 10.37
N ILE A 492 31.42 -19.62 9.29
CA ILE A 492 30.43 -20.72 9.27
C ILE A 492 30.70 -21.78 8.19
N TYR A 493 31.53 -21.46 7.18
CA TYR A 493 31.96 -22.41 6.15
C TYR A 493 33.47 -22.32 5.94
N ASP A 494 34.16 -23.46 5.87
CA ASP A 494 35.56 -23.57 5.48
C ASP A 494 35.72 -24.68 4.44
N GLU A 495 35.21 -24.41 3.24
CA GLU A 495 35.17 -25.36 2.13
C GLU A 495 36.48 -25.30 1.32
N PRO A 496 36.82 -26.30 0.49
CA PRO A 496 38.06 -26.30 -0.28
C PRO A 496 38.25 -25.05 -1.17
N GLY A 497 37.18 -24.49 -1.73
CA GLY A 497 37.21 -23.33 -2.63
C GLY A 497 37.06 -21.96 -1.97
N PHE A 498 36.40 -21.86 -0.81
CA PHE A 498 36.04 -20.59 -0.19
C PHE A 498 35.91 -20.68 1.34
N LYS A 499 35.94 -19.53 2.01
CA LYS A 499 35.48 -19.36 3.39
C LYS A 499 34.17 -18.60 3.41
N GLY A 500 33.23 -18.98 4.27
CA GLY A 500 31.93 -18.33 4.40
C GLY A 500 31.70 -17.75 5.78
N TYR A 501 31.23 -16.51 5.85
CA TYR A 501 31.06 -15.74 7.07
C TYR A 501 29.63 -15.25 7.17
N GLU A 502 29.00 -15.41 8.33
CA GLU A 502 27.85 -14.56 8.67
C GLU A 502 28.33 -13.14 8.87
N VAL A 503 27.55 -12.17 8.40
CA VAL A 503 27.85 -10.75 8.47
C VAL A 503 26.64 -10.02 9.01
N VAL A 504 26.85 -9.17 10.02
CA VAL A 504 25.86 -8.23 10.53
C VAL A 504 26.42 -6.81 10.41
N LEU A 505 25.66 -5.93 9.76
CA LEU A 505 25.96 -4.52 9.54
C LEU A 505 24.90 -3.67 10.22
N ASP A 506 25.28 -2.72 11.07
CA ASP A 506 24.32 -1.74 11.58
C ASP A 506 23.85 -0.83 10.42
N VAL A 507 22.57 -0.45 10.42
CA VAL A 507 21.95 0.42 9.39
C VAL A 507 21.44 1.70 10.05
N TRP A 508 20.60 1.55 11.07
CA TRP A 508 20.15 2.62 11.96
C TRP A 508 20.43 2.22 13.41
N GLU A 509 20.10 3.08 14.37
CA GLU A 509 20.14 2.70 15.77
C GLU A 509 19.25 1.46 16.00
N GLU A 510 19.82 0.42 16.63
CA GLU A 510 19.16 -0.88 16.93
C GLU A 510 18.68 -1.70 15.71
N THR A 511 18.85 -1.20 14.48
CA THR A 511 18.43 -1.88 13.24
C THR A 511 19.63 -2.27 12.39
N PHE A 512 19.62 -3.50 11.86
CA PHE A 512 20.77 -4.07 11.15
C PHE A 512 20.37 -4.74 9.83
N ALA A 513 21.38 -5.02 9.00
CA ALA A 513 21.33 -5.93 7.87
C ALA A 513 22.13 -7.20 8.21
N TYR A 514 21.66 -8.35 7.73
CA TYR A 514 22.28 -9.66 7.96
C TYR A 514 22.46 -10.40 6.64
N GLY A 515 23.52 -11.20 6.52
CA GLY A 515 23.73 -12.05 5.35
C GLY A 515 24.93 -12.98 5.51
N ILE A 516 25.25 -13.72 4.44
CA ILE A 516 26.42 -14.59 4.37
C ILE A 516 27.35 -14.10 3.26
N LEU A 517 28.61 -13.83 3.60
CA LEU A 517 29.68 -13.53 2.65
C LEU A 517 30.54 -14.77 2.39
N LEU A 518 30.64 -15.20 1.14
CA LEU A 518 31.61 -16.21 0.69
C LEU A 518 32.81 -15.52 0.04
N VAL A 519 34.00 -15.80 0.55
CA VAL A 519 35.28 -15.29 0.07
C VAL A 519 36.09 -16.45 -0.52
N PRO A 520 36.35 -16.47 -1.84
CA PRO A 520 37.21 -17.47 -2.46
C PRO A 520 38.59 -17.54 -1.80
N LYS A 521 39.15 -18.75 -1.70
CA LYS A 521 40.51 -18.94 -1.21
C LYS A 521 41.53 -18.56 -2.30
N GLY A 522 42.72 -18.15 -1.86
CA GLY A 522 43.82 -17.81 -2.77
C GLY A 522 43.64 -16.49 -3.52
N ILE A 523 42.98 -15.51 -2.91
CA ILE A 523 43.03 -14.12 -3.38
C ILE A 523 44.38 -13.54 -2.95
N GLU A 524 45.17 -13.06 -3.90
CA GLU A 524 46.46 -12.42 -3.61
C GLU A 524 46.26 -11.03 -2.94
N PRO A 525 47.21 -10.52 -2.13
CA PRO A 525 47.02 -9.28 -1.36
C PRO A 525 46.61 -8.04 -2.16
N ASP A 526 47.00 -7.94 -3.44
CA ASP A 526 46.68 -6.84 -4.35
C ASP A 526 45.60 -7.21 -5.38
N GLU A 527 45.03 -8.42 -5.29
CA GLU A 527 43.99 -8.90 -6.18
C GLU A 527 42.61 -8.47 -5.68
N ARG A 528 41.81 -7.90 -6.58
CA ARG A 528 40.41 -7.52 -6.33
C ARG A 528 39.49 -8.27 -7.26
N ARG A 529 38.48 -8.94 -6.71
CA ARG A 529 37.54 -9.76 -7.48
C ARG A 529 36.15 -9.12 -7.56
N PRO A 530 35.39 -9.40 -8.64
CA PRO A 530 33.99 -9.01 -8.70
C PRO A 530 33.16 -9.69 -7.61
N VAL A 531 32.07 -9.03 -7.24
CA VAL A 531 31.08 -9.54 -6.27
C VAL A 531 29.79 -9.88 -6.99
N VAL A 532 29.11 -10.95 -6.58
CA VAL A 532 27.73 -11.22 -6.96
C VAL A 532 26.88 -11.25 -5.70
N VAL A 533 25.96 -10.29 -5.58
CA VAL A 533 24.93 -10.29 -4.54
C VAL A 533 23.83 -11.26 -4.96
N CYS A 534 23.66 -12.33 -4.19
CA CYS A 534 22.82 -13.48 -4.51
C CYS A 534 21.58 -13.51 -3.60
N GLN A 535 20.41 -13.15 -4.13
CA GLN A 535 19.20 -12.93 -3.33
C GLN A 535 18.22 -14.11 -3.37
N HIS A 536 17.80 -14.57 -2.20
CA HIS A 536 16.73 -15.56 -2.02
C HIS A 536 15.32 -14.96 -2.20
N GLY A 537 14.31 -15.81 -2.38
CA GLY A 537 12.89 -15.46 -2.47
C GLY A 537 12.12 -15.49 -1.15
N LEU A 538 10.78 -15.46 -1.24
CA LEU A 538 9.82 -15.36 -0.13
C LEU A 538 10.00 -16.50 0.87
N GLU A 539 10.05 -16.18 2.17
CA GLU A 539 10.34 -17.11 3.28
C GLU A 539 11.70 -17.84 3.16
N GLY A 540 12.53 -17.48 2.19
CA GLY A 540 13.86 -18.04 2.00
C GLY A 540 14.89 -17.46 2.97
N ARG A 541 16.07 -18.07 2.95
CA ARG A 541 17.21 -17.70 3.78
C ARG A 541 18.48 -17.62 2.97
N SER A 542 19.44 -16.83 3.48
CA SER A 542 20.79 -16.75 2.92
C SER A 542 21.44 -18.12 2.75
N GLN A 543 21.20 -19.05 3.69
CA GLN A 543 21.71 -20.42 3.65
C GLN A 543 21.18 -21.22 2.45
N ASP A 544 19.92 -21.02 2.05
CA ASP A 544 19.32 -21.77 0.94
C ASP A 544 20.03 -21.49 -0.40
N VAL A 545 20.72 -20.33 -0.49
CA VAL A 545 21.46 -19.86 -1.67
C VAL A 545 22.90 -20.36 -1.70
N VAL A 546 23.51 -20.62 -0.54
CA VAL A 546 24.97 -20.85 -0.42
C VAL A 546 25.35 -22.23 0.11
N ASP A 547 24.43 -22.96 0.74
CA ASP A 547 24.75 -24.25 1.35
C ASP A 547 24.37 -25.41 0.40
N PRO A 548 25.35 -26.14 -0.17
CA PRO A 548 25.06 -27.26 -1.06
C PRO A 548 24.40 -28.46 -0.37
N LYS A 549 24.27 -28.44 0.96
CA LYS A 549 23.55 -29.48 1.72
C LYS A 549 22.04 -29.20 1.80
N ILE A 550 21.60 -28.00 1.43
CA ILE A 550 20.20 -27.61 1.40
C ILE A 550 19.68 -27.80 -0.02
N GLU A 551 18.78 -28.75 -0.21
CA GLU A 551 18.06 -28.92 -1.47
C GLU A 551 17.00 -27.81 -1.59
N SER A 552 17.18 -26.94 -2.56
CA SER A 552 16.34 -25.76 -2.77
C SER A 552 16.28 -25.40 -4.26
N PRO A 553 15.29 -24.61 -4.69
CA PRO A 553 15.27 -24.02 -6.04
C PRO A 553 16.50 -23.19 -6.42
N TYR A 554 17.35 -22.84 -5.47
CA TYR A 554 18.56 -22.06 -5.73
C TYR A 554 19.73 -22.94 -6.20
N ASN A 555 19.67 -24.26 -5.99
CA ASN A 555 20.74 -25.19 -6.38
C ASN A 555 22.13 -24.77 -5.86
N ALA A 556 22.17 -24.11 -4.69
CA ALA A 556 23.37 -23.52 -4.08
C ALA A 556 24.22 -22.66 -5.05
N TYR A 557 23.58 -21.92 -5.97
CA TYR A 557 24.28 -21.16 -7.01
C TYR A 557 25.31 -20.16 -6.46
N GLY A 558 25.11 -19.65 -5.24
CA GLY A 558 26.09 -18.77 -4.58
C GLY A 558 27.40 -19.50 -4.24
N ALA A 559 27.34 -20.74 -3.77
CA ALA A 559 28.54 -21.54 -3.53
C ALA A 559 29.27 -21.89 -4.83
N GLU A 560 28.53 -22.19 -5.88
CA GLU A 560 29.11 -22.49 -7.20
C GLU A 560 29.82 -21.25 -7.79
N LEU A 561 29.20 -20.07 -7.71
CA LEU A 561 29.85 -18.81 -8.11
C LEU A 561 31.13 -18.53 -7.29
N ALA A 562 31.12 -18.80 -5.99
CA ALA A 562 32.30 -18.67 -5.15
C ALA A 562 33.42 -19.63 -5.57
N ASN A 563 33.09 -20.88 -5.94
CA ASN A 563 34.06 -21.83 -6.50
C ASN A 563 34.62 -21.39 -7.86
N GLN A 564 33.86 -20.61 -8.63
CA GLN A 564 34.33 -19.99 -9.88
C GLN A 564 35.11 -18.69 -9.68
N GLY A 565 35.34 -18.29 -8.43
CA GLY A 565 36.21 -17.17 -8.07
C GLY A 565 35.51 -15.85 -7.83
N PHE A 566 34.19 -15.77 -7.92
CA PHE A 566 33.45 -14.58 -7.48
C PHE A 566 33.42 -14.47 -5.96
N ILE A 567 33.45 -13.25 -5.44
CA ILE A 567 33.00 -13.04 -4.06
C ILE A 567 31.48 -13.05 -4.08
N VAL A 568 30.85 -13.73 -3.12
CA VAL A 568 29.39 -13.81 -3.07
C VAL A 568 28.89 -13.23 -1.77
N TYR A 569 27.91 -12.35 -1.84
CA TYR A 569 27.17 -11.90 -0.67
C TYR A 569 25.70 -12.31 -0.82
N ALA A 570 25.21 -13.16 0.07
CA ALA A 570 23.81 -13.57 0.14
C ALA A 570 23.14 -12.83 1.32
N PRO A 571 22.51 -11.67 1.10
CA PRO A 571 21.78 -10.96 2.15
C PRO A 571 20.48 -11.68 2.50
N GLN A 572 20.15 -11.62 3.78
CA GLN A 572 18.80 -11.86 4.27
C GLN A 572 17.97 -10.60 4.02
N ASN A 573 16.79 -10.78 3.41
CA ASN A 573 15.80 -9.72 3.30
C ASN A 573 14.62 -9.93 4.25
N ALA A 574 13.84 -8.87 4.43
CA ALA A 574 12.75 -8.78 5.40
C ALA A 574 11.58 -9.75 5.18
N TYR A 575 11.42 -10.35 3.99
CA TYR A 575 10.27 -11.19 3.62
C TYR A 575 10.30 -12.62 4.21
N ILE A 576 10.42 -12.72 5.53
CA ILE A 576 10.38 -13.96 6.31
C ILE A 576 9.48 -13.79 7.56
N GLY A 577 8.81 -14.85 7.98
CA GLY A 577 7.94 -14.83 9.16
C GLY A 577 6.46 -14.55 8.86
N GLN A 578 6.00 -14.85 7.65
CA GLN A 578 4.61 -14.73 7.23
C GLN A 578 4.04 -13.32 7.43
N ASP A 579 3.08 -13.13 8.33
CA ASP A 579 2.49 -11.80 8.54
C ASP A 579 3.42 -10.84 9.28
N ALA A 580 4.48 -11.33 9.94
CA ALA A 580 5.43 -10.48 10.68
C ALA A 580 6.03 -9.39 9.79
N PHE A 581 6.51 -9.75 8.59
CA PHE A 581 7.06 -8.76 7.66
C PHE A 581 5.97 -8.01 6.88
N ARG A 582 4.83 -8.65 6.62
CA ARG A 582 3.74 -8.02 5.90
C ARG A 582 3.14 -6.86 6.69
N VAL A 583 3.09 -6.97 8.02
CA VAL A 583 2.68 -5.87 8.91
C VAL A 583 3.61 -4.66 8.77
N ILE A 584 4.91 -4.85 8.50
CA ILE A 584 5.83 -3.73 8.23
C ILE A 584 5.36 -2.91 7.03
N GLN A 585 4.97 -3.56 5.91
CA GLN A 585 4.38 -2.86 4.77
C GLN A 585 3.14 -2.06 5.18
N ARG A 586 2.29 -2.63 6.03
CA ARG A 586 1.05 -1.97 6.48
C ARG A 586 1.31 -0.74 7.33
N LYS A 587 2.37 -0.74 8.14
CA LYS A 587 2.84 0.43 8.90
C LYS A 587 3.54 1.46 8.00
N ALA A 588 4.31 0.97 7.01
CA ALA A 588 5.11 1.79 6.12
C ALA A 588 4.24 2.62 5.15
N ASN A 589 3.22 2.02 4.54
CA ASN A 589 2.38 2.67 3.52
C ASN A 589 1.82 4.03 3.99
N PRO A 590 1.19 4.15 5.18
CA PRO A 590 0.69 5.44 5.68
C PRO A 590 1.77 6.51 5.85
N VAL A 591 3.02 6.15 6.17
CA VAL A 591 4.14 7.11 6.27
C VAL A 591 4.88 7.30 4.94
N LYS A 592 4.25 6.92 3.82
CA LYS A 592 4.77 7.03 2.44
C LYS A 592 6.03 6.18 2.21
N TRP A 593 6.12 5.02 2.86
CA TRP A 593 7.20 4.05 2.68
C TRP A 593 6.66 2.68 2.29
N SER A 594 7.53 1.83 1.75
CA SER A 594 7.27 0.41 1.49
C SER A 594 8.34 -0.46 2.13
N LEU A 595 8.14 -1.77 2.11
CA LEU A 595 9.15 -2.76 2.47
C LEU A 595 10.43 -2.57 1.65
N PHE A 596 10.30 -2.15 0.39
CA PHE A 596 11.43 -1.87 -0.48
C PHE A 596 12.15 -0.56 -0.14
N SER A 597 11.53 0.38 0.59
CA SER A 597 12.27 1.51 1.19
C SER A 597 13.36 1.00 2.11
N LEU A 598 13.00 0.08 3.02
CA LEU A 598 13.90 -0.47 4.03
C LEU A 598 14.97 -1.35 3.39
N ILE A 599 14.55 -2.27 2.51
CA ILE A 599 15.46 -3.16 1.78
C ILE A 599 16.48 -2.34 0.98
N THR A 600 16.05 -1.28 0.28
CA THR A 600 16.97 -0.42 -0.50
C THR A 600 18.05 0.20 0.39
N ARG A 601 17.71 0.65 1.61
CA ARG A 601 18.70 1.21 2.55
C ARG A 601 19.62 0.14 3.15
N GLN A 602 19.14 -1.07 3.38
CA GLN A 602 20.00 -2.21 3.76
C GLN A 602 21.01 -2.54 2.64
N HIS A 603 20.58 -2.46 1.39
CA HIS A 603 21.46 -2.65 0.23
C HIS A 603 22.44 -1.48 0.01
N GLU A 604 22.04 -0.23 0.27
CA GLU A 604 22.95 0.93 0.27
C GLU A 604 24.09 0.70 1.27
N ARG A 605 23.77 0.32 2.52
CA ARG A 605 24.77 -0.04 3.54
C ARG A 605 25.63 -1.25 3.14
N THR A 606 25.02 -2.24 2.48
CA THR A 606 25.75 -3.41 1.98
C THR A 606 26.78 -3.01 0.92
N LEU A 607 26.40 -2.16 -0.04
CA LEU A 607 27.30 -1.69 -1.10
C LEU A 607 28.45 -0.85 -0.53
N GLU A 608 28.16 0.07 0.41
CA GLU A 608 29.16 0.85 1.14
C GLU A 608 30.23 -0.07 1.75
N TRP A 609 29.79 -1.06 2.55
CA TRP A 609 30.71 -1.96 3.25
C TRP A 609 31.48 -2.89 2.29
N LEU A 610 30.81 -3.45 1.28
CA LEU A 610 31.47 -4.33 0.30
C LEU A 610 32.55 -3.57 -0.47
N ALA A 611 32.30 -2.32 -0.87
CA ALA A 611 33.25 -1.48 -1.60
C ALA A 611 34.52 -1.15 -0.80
N GLU A 612 34.45 -1.18 0.53
CA GLU A 612 35.60 -0.96 1.43
C GLU A 612 36.50 -2.19 1.60
N GLN A 613 36.05 -3.38 1.20
CA GLN A 613 36.83 -4.60 1.42
C GLN A 613 38.05 -4.64 0.47
N PRO A 614 39.26 -4.93 0.98
CA PRO A 614 40.49 -4.81 0.20
C PRO A 614 40.56 -5.77 -1.01
N PHE A 615 39.80 -6.87 -0.95
CA PHE A 615 39.72 -7.91 -1.96
C PHE A 615 38.53 -7.73 -2.93
N VAL A 616 37.69 -6.69 -2.75
CA VAL A 616 36.52 -6.41 -3.61
C VAL A 616 36.88 -5.40 -4.69
N ASN A 617 36.43 -5.65 -5.92
CA ASN A 617 36.37 -4.63 -6.96
C ASN A 617 35.01 -3.92 -6.89
N ALA A 618 34.99 -2.71 -6.32
CA ALA A 618 33.79 -1.92 -6.09
C ALA A 618 33.04 -1.52 -7.39
N GLU A 619 33.71 -1.50 -8.53
CA GLU A 619 33.08 -1.19 -9.84
C GLU A 619 32.37 -2.41 -10.46
N ARG A 620 32.50 -3.59 -9.84
CA ARG A 620 32.06 -4.88 -10.42
C ARG A 620 31.24 -5.70 -9.42
N ILE A 621 30.21 -5.08 -8.86
CA ILE A 621 29.23 -5.73 -7.98
C ILE A 621 27.96 -6.00 -8.78
N GLY A 622 27.69 -7.26 -9.15
CA GLY A 622 26.45 -7.66 -9.81
C GLY A 622 25.34 -8.04 -8.82
N PHE A 623 24.08 -7.95 -9.26
CA PHE A 623 22.92 -8.46 -8.52
C PHE A 623 22.32 -9.67 -9.25
N TYR A 624 22.02 -10.75 -8.54
CA TYR A 624 21.33 -11.92 -9.07
C TYR A 624 20.31 -12.42 -8.04
N GLY A 625 19.01 -12.45 -8.39
CA GLY A 625 17.98 -12.92 -7.47
C GLY A 625 16.89 -13.76 -8.13
N LEU A 626 16.33 -14.69 -7.35
CA LEU A 626 15.22 -15.57 -7.75
C LEU A 626 13.93 -15.22 -7.01
N SER A 627 12.79 -15.22 -7.71
CA SER A 627 11.45 -15.02 -7.12
C SER A 627 11.31 -13.64 -6.44
N TYR A 628 11.00 -13.54 -5.14
CA TYR A 628 11.12 -12.25 -4.42
C TYR A 628 12.53 -11.65 -4.50
N GLY A 629 13.57 -12.45 -4.68
CA GLY A 629 14.89 -11.94 -5.01
C GLY A 629 14.98 -11.31 -6.40
N GLY A 630 14.22 -11.82 -7.37
CA GLY A 630 14.01 -11.18 -8.66
C GLY A 630 13.27 -9.83 -8.53
N LYS A 631 12.30 -9.73 -7.60
CA LYS A 631 11.66 -8.44 -7.27
C LYS A 631 12.68 -7.42 -6.75
N THR A 632 13.57 -7.86 -5.86
CA THR A 632 14.69 -7.04 -5.38
C THR A 632 15.64 -6.67 -6.54
N ALA A 633 15.92 -7.60 -7.46
CA ALA A 633 16.74 -7.36 -8.65
C ALA A 633 16.16 -6.31 -9.62
N MET A 634 14.84 -6.10 -9.61
CA MET A 634 14.19 -5.04 -10.38
C MET A 634 14.20 -3.69 -9.67
N ARG A 635 13.97 -3.67 -8.35
CA ARG A 635 13.78 -2.42 -7.58
C ARG A 635 15.10 -1.82 -7.11
N VAL A 636 15.94 -2.63 -6.47
CA VAL A 636 17.17 -2.13 -5.81
C VAL A 636 18.19 -1.64 -6.84
N PRO A 637 18.59 -2.42 -7.87
CA PRO A 637 19.49 -1.93 -8.90
C PRO A 637 18.94 -0.75 -9.70
N ALA A 638 17.61 -0.61 -9.87
CA ALA A 638 17.03 0.55 -10.54
C ALA A 638 17.25 1.86 -9.75
N LEU A 639 17.30 1.78 -8.42
CA LEU A 639 17.48 2.92 -7.51
C LEU A 639 18.95 3.15 -7.11
N LEU A 640 19.75 2.09 -6.99
CA LEU A 640 21.14 2.17 -6.55
C LEU A 640 22.11 1.95 -7.72
N ASP A 641 22.94 2.95 -7.99
CA ASP A 641 23.92 2.93 -9.09
C ASP A 641 25.15 2.06 -8.79
N GLY A 642 25.35 1.64 -7.53
CA GLY A 642 26.50 0.81 -7.12
C GLY A 642 26.47 -0.63 -7.63
N TYR A 643 25.36 -1.08 -8.21
CA TYR A 643 25.29 -2.37 -8.91
C TYR A 643 25.70 -2.21 -10.37
N ALA A 644 26.66 -3.03 -10.83
CA ALA A 644 27.20 -3.01 -12.18
C ALA A 644 26.29 -3.71 -13.21
N LEU A 645 25.47 -4.67 -12.78
CA LEU A 645 24.47 -5.37 -13.58
C LEU A 645 23.35 -5.93 -12.70
N SER A 646 22.25 -6.37 -13.31
CA SER A 646 21.16 -7.08 -12.61
C SER A 646 20.63 -8.28 -13.38
N ILE A 647 20.35 -9.38 -12.67
CA ILE A 647 19.72 -10.60 -13.18
C ILE A 647 18.46 -10.88 -12.37
N CYS A 648 17.32 -10.89 -13.05
CA CYS A 648 16.02 -11.24 -12.48
C CYS A 648 15.61 -12.65 -12.93
N SER A 649 15.65 -13.62 -12.01
CA SER A 649 15.25 -15.00 -12.27
C SER A 649 13.88 -15.32 -11.67
N ALA A 650 13.06 -16.04 -12.43
CA ALA A 650 11.79 -16.61 -11.96
C ALA A 650 10.82 -15.60 -11.32
N ASP A 651 10.83 -14.35 -11.79
CA ASP A 651 9.93 -13.28 -11.34
C ASP A 651 9.52 -12.32 -12.46
N PHE A 652 10.43 -11.98 -13.38
CA PHE A 652 10.18 -11.00 -14.45
C PHE A 652 8.97 -11.35 -15.33
N ASN A 653 7.94 -10.50 -15.38
CA ASN A 653 6.77 -10.63 -16.26
C ASN A 653 6.02 -9.28 -16.32
N GLU A 654 4.91 -9.22 -17.05
CA GLU A 654 3.96 -8.09 -17.04
C GLU A 654 3.33 -7.90 -15.63
N TRP A 655 4.06 -7.15 -14.79
CA TRP A 655 3.87 -7.10 -13.33
C TRP A 655 2.55 -6.44 -12.95
N ILE A 656 2.13 -5.42 -13.69
CA ILE A 656 0.91 -4.67 -13.39
C ILE A 656 -0.32 -5.54 -13.63
N VAL A 657 -0.34 -6.30 -14.73
CA VAL A 657 -1.40 -7.28 -14.98
C VAL A 657 -1.39 -8.36 -13.91
N LYS A 658 -0.21 -8.88 -13.54
CA LYS A 658 -0.09 -9.89 -12.48
C LYS A 658 -0.69 -9.42 -11.15
N ASN A 659 -0.51 -8.17 -10.75
CA ASN A 659 -1.06 -7.68 -9.48
C ASN A 659 -2.56 -7.36 -9.53
N ALA A 660 -3.05 -6.82 -10.64
CA ALA A 660 -4.40 -6.24 -10.67
C ALA A 660 -5.44 -7.04 -11.46
N THR A 661 -5.05 -8.00 -12.33
CA THR A 661 -6.04 -8.74 -13.12
C THR A 661 -6.76 -9.81 -12.29
N TYR A 662 -8.07 -9.90 -12.41
CA TYR A 662 -8.85 -11.00 -11.85
C TYR A 662 -9.22 -12.08 -12.89
N ASP A 663 -8.70 -11.98 -14.11
CA ASP A 663 -9.01 -12.90 -15.22
C ASP A 663 -7.91 -13.96 -15.46
N SER A 664 -6.86 -13.98 -14.63
CA SER A 664 -5.74 -14.93 -14.76
C SER A 664 -5.43 -15.63 -13.44
N ARG A 665 -5.23 -16.95 -13.51
CA ARG A 665 -4.85 -17.78 -12.35
C ARG A 665 -3.46 -17.44 -11.77
N TYR A 666 -2.64 -16.71 -12.52
CA TYR A 666 -1.29 -16.28 -12.13
C TYR A 666 -1.28 -15.01 -11.28
N SER A 667 -2.44 -14.39 -11.07
CA SER A 667 -2.52 -13.09 -10.38
C SER A 667 -2.42 -13.19 -8.86
N TYR A 668 -1.77 -12.17 -8.26
CA TYR A 668 -1.75 -11.91 -6.82
C TYR A 668 -3.12 -11.54 -6.23
N MET A 669 -4.13 -11.29 -7.06
CA MET A 669 -5.52 -11.16 -6.61
C MET A 669 -6.02 -12.42 -5.87
N PHE A 670 -5.45 -13.58 -6.14
CA PHE A 670 -5.91 -14.88 -5.63
C PHE A 670 -5.02 -15.50 -4.56
N THR A 671 -4.06 -14.76 -4.04
CA THR A 671 -3.03 -15.31 -3.14
C THR A 671 -2.92 -14.49 -1.84
N GLY A 672 -2.06 -14.95 -0.93
CA GLY A 672 -1.92 -14.39 0.43
C GLY A 672 -0.97 -13.18 0.52
N GLU A 673 -0.29 -12.83 -0.57
CA GLU A 673 0.71 -11.76 -0.63
C GLU A 673 0.05 -10.37 -0.78
N TYR A 674 -0.72 -9.97 0.24
CA TYR A 674 -1.44 -8.70 0.28
C TYR A 674 -0.54 -7.46 0.35
N GLU A 675 0.75 -7.65 0.61
CA GLU A 675 1.78 -6.63 0.64
C GLU A 675 2.37 -6.31 -0.74
N MET A 676 1.99 -7.07 -1.79
CA MET A 676 2.57 -6.95 -3.13
C MET A 676 2.15 -5.72 -3.92
N PRO A 677 0.88 -5.26 -3.89
CA PRO A 677 0.51 -4.06 -4.61
C PRO A 677 1.26 -2.82 -4.10
N GLU A 678 1.84 -2.05 -5.03
CA GLU A 678 2.56 -0.80 -4.77
C GLU A 678 1.70 0.37 -5.28
N PHE A 679 1.45 1.37 -4.43
CA PHE A 679 0.48 2.41 -4.74
C PHE A 679 0.86 3.13 -6.04
N ASN A 680 -0.07 3.16 -6.99
CA ASN A 680 0.08 3.86 -8.27
C ASN A 680 1.25 3.38 -9.16
N LEU A 681 1.82 2.19 -8.91
CA LEU A 681 2.85 1.62 -9.76
C LEU A 681 2.36 1.48 -11.21
N GLY A 682 1.14 0.98 -11.41
CA GLY A 682 0.62 0.68 -12.75
C GLY A 682 0.56 1.86 -13.70
N ASN A 683 0.30 3.07 -13.20
CA ASN A 683 0.28 4.27 -14.04
C ASN A 683 1.68 4.88 -14.26
N THR A 684 2.72 4.38 -13.59
CA THR A 684 4.04 5.01 -13.50
C THR A 684 5.19 4.11 -13.98
N PHE A 685 5.28 2.88 -13.51
CA PHE A 685 6.32 1.91 -13.88
C PHE A 685 5.75 0.50 -14.08
N ASN A 686 6.52 -0.32 -14.78
CA ASN A 686 6.45 -1.77 -14.81
C ASN A 686 7.88 -2.29 -14.71
N TYR A 687 8.07 -3.61 -14.86
CA TYR A 687 9.42 -4.17 -14.89
C TYR A 687 10.26 -3.69 -16.07
N ALA A 688 9.65 -3.40 -17.22
CA ALA A 688 10.35 -2.79 -18.33
C ALA A 688 10.89 -1.41 -17.97
N GLU A 689 10.06 -0.52 -17.40
CA GLU A 689 10.49 0.80 -16.94
C GLU A 689 11.52 0.73 -15.78
N MET A 690 11.52 -0.32 -14.96
CA MET A 690 12.60 -0.54 -13.99
C MET A 690 13.91 -0.99 -14.67
N ALA A 691 13.86 -1.88 -15.65
CA ALA A 691 15.02 -2.26 -16.47
C ALA A 691 15.58 -1.09 -17.28
N TRP A 692 14.72 -0.15 -17.68
CA TRP A 692 15.08 1.13 -18.30
C TRP A 692 15.94 1.99 -17.38
N LEU A 693 15.62 2.04 -16.08
CA LEU A 693 16.44 2.71 -15.06
C LEU A 693 17.75 1.98 -14.73
N ILE A 694 17.85 0.68 -15.05
CA ILE A 694 19.09 -0.09 -14.96
C ILE A 694 20.01 0.24 -16.14
N ALA A 695 19.45 0.43 -17.35
CA ALA A 695 20.22 0.80 -18.54
C ALA A 695 21.05 2.09 -18.31
N PRO A 696 22.30 2.17 -18.78
CA PRO A 696 22.96 1.30 -19.77
C PRO A 696 23.71 0.08 -19.17
N ARG A 697 23.51 -0.21 -17.87
CA ARG A 697 24.13 -1.38 -17.23
C ARG A 697 23.52 -2.67 -17.77
N PRO A 698 24.27 -3.78 -17.82
CA PRO A 698 23.73 -5.04 -18.32
C PRO A 698 22.54 -5.56 -17.49
N PHE A 699 21.54 -6.10 -18.18
CA PHE A 699 20.33 -6.66 -17.55
C PHE A 699 19.92 -7.99 -18.19
N MET A 700 19.69 -9.02 -17.36
CA MET A 700 19.28 -10.34 -17.83
C MET A 700 18.02 -10.87 -17.13
N VAL A 701 17.21 -11.64 -17.87
CA VAL A 701 16.09 -12.42 -17.35
C VAL A 701 16.40 -13.91 -17.47
N GLU A 702 16.09 -14.69 -16.43
CA GLU A 702 16.19 -16.17 -16.44
C GLU A 702 14.81 -16.77 -16.14
N ARG A 703 14.34 -17.68 -17.02
CA ARG A 703 12.96 -18.15 -17.02
C ARG A 703 12.83 -19.64 -17.32
N GLY A 704 12.26 -20.40 -16.38
CA GLY A 704 11.84 -21.78 -16.60
C GLY A 704 10.47 -21.86 -17.28
N HIS A 705 10.33 -22.67 -18.33
CA HIS A 705 9.07 -22.81 -19.09
C HIS A 705 7.87 -23.26 -18.24
N TYR A 706 8.10 -24.04 -17.18
CA TYR A 706 7.05 -24.56 -16.29
C TYR A 706 6.93 -23.80 -14.97
N ASP A 707 7.57 -22.62 -14.85
CA ASP A 707 7.45 -21.80 -13.67
C ASP A 707 5.99 -21.31 -13.48
N GLY A 708 5.41 -21.65 -12.34
CA GLY A 708 4.05 -21.28 -11.95
C GLY A 708 3.85 -19.80 -11.64
N VAL A 709 4.91 -18.99 -11.61
CA VAL A 709 4.88 -17.55 -11.29
C VAL A 709 4.18 -16.70 -12.36
N ALA A 710 4.30 -17.07 -13.63
CA ALA A 710 3.71 -16.36 -14.77
C ALA A 710 3.74 -17.28 -15.99
N PRO A 711 3.00 -17.01 -17.09
CA PRO A 711 3.20 -17.69 -18.36
C PRO A 711 4.33 -17.05 -19.19
N ASP A 712 4.94 -17.81 -20.11
CA ASP A 712 6.05 -17.33 -20.94
C ASP A 712 5.66 -16.13 -21.80
N GLU A 713 4.39 -16.05 -22.22
CA GLU A 713 3.87 -14.96 -23.04
C GLU A 713 3.97 -13.61 -22.31
N TRP A 714 3.72 -13.57 -21.00
CA TRP A 714 3.84 -12.35 -20.21
C TRP A 714 5.31 -11.95 -20.02
N VAL A 715 6.18 -12.93 -19.82
CA VAL A 715 7.63 -12.73 -19.66
C VAL A 715 8.23 -12.19 -20.97
N ALA A 716 7.93 -12.85 -22.09
CA ALA A 716 8.43 -12.50 -23.41
C ALA A 716 7.87 -11.14 -23.89
N TYR A 717 6.59 -10.85 -23.63
CA TYR A 717 5.98 -9.56 -23.93
C TYR A 717 6.72 -8.42 -23.24
N GLU A 718 6.90 -8.51 -21.92
CA GLU A 718 7.55 -7.46 -21.15
C GLU A 718 9.04 -7.33 -21.51
N TYR A 719 9.73 -8.44 -21.76
CA TYR A 719 11.14 -8.42 -22.13
C TYR A 719 11.37 -7.78 -23.51
N ALA A 720 10.42 -7.94 -24.45
CA ALA A 720 10.51 -7.29 -25.75
C ALA A 720 10.58 -5.76 -25.65
N ILE A 721 9.89 -5.17 -24.66
CA ILE A 721 9.92 -3.73 -24.38
C ILE A 721 11.31 -3.30 -23.89
N VAL A 722 11.92 -4.09 -23.00
CA VAL A 722 13.31 -3.88 -22.54
C VAL A 722 14.29 -3.98 -23.69
N ARG A 723 14.23 -5.06 -24.47
CA ARG A 723 15.11 -5.29 -25.61
C ARG A 723 15.04 -4.17 -26.63
N HIS A 724 13.84 -3.63 -26.87
CA HIS A 724 13.63 -2.50 -27.77
C HIS A 724 14.38 -1.25 -27.29
N LEU A 725 14.33 -0.92 -25.99
CA LEU A 725 15.10 0.21 -25.45
C LEU A 725 16.61 0.00 -25.64
N TYR A 726 17.16 -1.15 -25.23
CA TYR A 726 18.60 -1.41 -25.33
C TYR A 726 19.08 -1.35 -26.79
N ALA A 727 18.27 -1.83 -27.74
CA ALA A 727 18.55 -1.69 -29.16
C ALA A 727 18.52 -0.22 -29.63
N ASN A 728 17.55 0.58 -29.17
CA ASN A 728 17.46 2.01 -29.51
C ASN A 728 18.66 2.80 -28.96
N LEU A 729 19.18 2.41 -27.79
CA LEU A 729 20.39 3.00 -27.18
C LEU A 729 21.69 2.50 -27.83
N GLY A 730 21.62 1.59 -28.81
CA GLY A 730 22.80 1.04 -29.49
C GLY A 730 23.60 0.01 -28.69
N ILE A 731 23.00 -0.56 -27.63
CA ILE A 731 23.61 -1.55 -26.73
C ILE A 731 22.79 -2.86 -26.64
N PRO A 732 22.34 -3.44 -27.77
CA PRO A 732 21.50 -4.63 -27.74
C PRO A 732 22.21 -5.84 -27.10
N ASP A 733 23.53 -5.90 -27.13
CA ASP A 733 24.36 -6.95 -26.52
C ASP A 733 24.41 -6.88 -24.98
N ARG A 734 23.96 -5.78 -24.36
CA ARG A 734 23.91 -5.63 -22.89
C ARG A 734 22.64 -6.16 -22.24
N THR A 735 21.78 -6.85 -22.98
CA THR A 735 20.62 -7.51 -22.38
C THR A 735 20.34 -8.87 -23.01
N GLU A 736 19.94 -9.84 -22.19
CA GLU A 736 19.64 -11.21 -22.62
C GLU A 736 18.45 -11.78 -21.84
N ILE A 737 17.77 -12.78 -22.41
CA ILE A 737 16.82 -13.64 -21.71
C ILE A 737 17.18 -15.10 -21.98
N GLU A 738 17.25 -15.91 -20.93
CA GLU A 738 17.40 -17.37 -21.03
C GLU A 738 16.06 -18.05 -20.71
N PHE A 739 15.60 -18.90 -21.63
CA PHE A 739 14.52 -19.84 -21.40
C PHE A 739 15.09 -21.26 -21.26
N PHE A 740 14.60 -22.02 -20.28
CA PHE A 740 15.06 -23.40 -20.05
C PHE A 740 13.91 -24.34 -19.63
N ASP A 741 14.11 -25.64 -19.87
CA ASP A 741 13.10 -26.69 -19.68
C ASP A 741 13.02 -27.15 -18.22
N SER A 742 12.61 -26.24 -17.33
CA SER A 742 12.30 -26.57 -15.93
C SER A 742 11.26 -25.62 -15.30
N GLY A 743 11.02 -25.77 -14.00
CA GLY A 743 10.08 -25.00 -13.20
C GLY A 743 10.68 -23.75 -12.54
N HIS A 744 10.24 -23.47 -11.33
CA HIS A 744 10.67 -22.32 -10.53
C HIS A 744 12.01 -22.60 -9.83
N GLU A 745 13.14 -22.38 -10.50
CA GLU A 745 14.50 -22.61 -9.98
C GLU A 745 15.58 -21.81 -10.72
N ILE A 746 16.80 -21.80 -10.18
CA ILE A 746 18.01 -21.28 -10.85
C ILE A 746 18.55 -22.32 -11.82
N ASN A 747 18.75 -21.93 -13.09
CA ASN A 747 19.44 -22.76 -14.08
C ASN A 747 20.96 -22.60 -14.00
N GLY A 748 21.45 -21.37 -13.84
CA GLY A 748 22.87 -21.09 -13.59
C GLY A 748 23.79 -21.32 -14.80
N GLN A 749 23.26 -21.50 -16.01
CA GLN A 749 24.07 -21.71 -17.22
C GLN A 749 24.27 -20.39 -17.99
N GLY A 750 23.20 -19.80 -18.51
CA GLY A 750 23.27 -18.51 -19.20
C GLY A 750 23.65 -17.37 -18.26
N THR A 751 23.07 -17.38 -17.07
CA THR A 751 23.34 -16.37 -16.03
C THR A 751 24.80 -16.35 -15.59
N PHE A 752 25.47 -17.51 -15.45
CA PHE A 752 26.90 -17.54 -15.14
C PHE A 752 27.77 -17.05 -16.29
N ARG A 753 27.44 -17.41 -17.54
CA ARG A 753 28.14 -16.85 -18.71
C ARG A 753 28.01 -15.33 -18.77
N PHE A 754 26.82 -14.81 -18.52
CA PHE A 754 26.54 -13.38 -18.47
C PHE A 754 27.35 -12.66 -17.38
N LEU A 755 27.43 -13.24 -16.18
CA LEU A 755 28.24 -12.72 -15.07
C LEU A 755 29.72 -12.66 -15.43
N HIS A 756 30.30 -13.72 -15.99
CA HIS A 756 31.69 -13.70 -16.45
C HIS A 756 31.92 -12.65 -17.54
N HIS A 757 31.06 -12.64 -18.55
CA HIS A 757 31.19 -11.70 -19.66
C HIS A 757 31.21 -10.23 -19.22
N HIS A 758 30.36 -9.85 -18.26
CA HIS A 758 30.22 -8.44 -17.86
C HIS A 758 31.00 -8.04 -16.59
N LEU A 759 31.38 -8.99 -15.73
CA LEU A 759 32.12 -8.69 -14.49
C LEU A 759 33.57 -9.17 -14.48
N THR A 760 33.99 -10.11 -15.34
CA THR A 760 35.40 -10.57 -15.35
C THR A 760 36.10 -10.11 -16.62
N GLU A 761 35.51 -10.37 -17.77
CA GLU A 761 35.99 -9.95 -19.08
C GLU A 761 35.80 -8.42 -19.21
N GLY A 762 36.90 -7.66 -19.33
CA GLY A 762 36.78 -6.20 -19.45
C GLY A 762 36.01 -5.81 -20.71
N ASN A 763 34.98 -4.98 -20.59
CA ASN A 763 34.38 -4.27 -21.73
C ASN A 763 35.42 -3.30 -22.32
N SER A 764 36.30 -3.81 -23.18
CA SER A 764 37.01 -3.00 -24.15
C SER A 764 36.03 -2.61 -25.26
N SER A 765 35.25 -1.55 -25.03
CA SER A 765 34.58 -0.77 -26.08
C SER A 765 34.38 0.65 -25.60
#